data_AF-A0A4P9Y3K1-F1
#
_entry.id   AF-A0A4P9Y3K1-F1
#
_cell.length_a   1.000
_cell.length_b   1.000
_cell.length_c   1.000
_cell.angle_alpha   90.00
_cell.angle_beta   90.00
_cell.angle_gamma   90.00
#
_symmetry.space_group_name_H-M   'P 1'
#
loop_
_entity.id
_entity.type
_entity.pdbx_description
1 polymer ?
#
loop_
_entity_poly.entity_id
_entity_poly.type
_entity_poly.pdbx_seq_one_letter_code
_entity_poly.pdbx_strand_id
1 'polypeptide(L)'
;DSPSPSILARHRHDACRPAERWLLNGIDSGDAAASAYGGPGGMRDWNEELQGHRELPRATPAERLIRERLLHRLHVEFTAAATRGAIAVVEGEIPSLNPGTGEEDEGPGGGARMYLHEGIFYSCGYDDRGAIAALGGATGKDFAGVTLLNNVDPPGLSSIGTVVVDYKGERVVAQTIVPGIFQKQEQAVIYGAIEGEEGEKEIIVGDASMHDLLQPLAKSLHLREREVESSQGKEGEDVGKVKLWTSVDVKGLQGTDGRKYILDMYRSTPLDLPWLKQIKTEQEDASSSLPDYPHRLALLRPELVDLYWETQLRKWAGDKAEKIKEEVNEQFPLPAEEEEEEKKKDEEEDEKDKEEGKPKEKTEKELERERILGERRKTLEERLSKEIHLEEFDLTFDPDVTLESSSGKETDPEWKAGEFLRETLLPSFISDLVSYRLAPVDGESLVRAMHRNGLNVRYLGAITNTLEGREEEDRSRLAWILRILRREMILRSFKHLLRQAWKSIGIEEVRTVTASWLSQLLQGSPALGTQLVHWVQARFRYAMSSEDLSAWLEDELAGGRGGIPLLRETCRRMGIQLLARDYNLTSTSSPITNGNHKAYIFSSDVLNIAPIFKSSTPRAAMADEAFEHGRLSLSQESTNSSSEKEGQVGYELMMEAMALYEQTYGLLHPETAKCYASVATLLYHMGQQTAALEYQRKAVVGAERTCGIDHPDTINFYLNLGLFEQEVGDVPRSLRILRHAMDLWSYVHGPGHPDSITADSNVAVVLQGLQDHSKALAMLQRAKDTQVRCLGPRQLQTANGYHALARAHALKGDFKEAMSMEREAASIYGETVGPEDPRTRESEFWLQQLTTNAVLAARKAKEQAAKVEVPSPHGRLGMMKQGKGSSPGPKQPKARGELPIDELLQYIESPSRGKGKGKKASK
;
A
#
# COMPACT_ATOMS: atom_id res chain seq x y z
N ASP A 1 -28.67 -20.29 56.92
CA ASP A 1 -29.20 -19.60 55.72
C ASP A 1 -28.32 -18.43 55.35
N SER A 2 -27.21 -18.72 54.70
CA SER A 2 -26.39 -17.75 53.99
C SER A 2 -27.04 -17.45 52.63
N PRO A 3 -27.09 -16.20 52.16
CA PRO A 3 -27.64 -15.90 50.85
C PRO A 3 -26.70 -16.46 49.77
N SER A 4 -27.29 -17.14 48.80
CA SER A 4 -26.61 -17.65 47.60
C SER A 4 -25.82 -16.55 46.88
N PRO A 5 -24.64 -16.86 46.29
CA PRO A 5 -23.92 -15.90 45.46
C PRO A 5 -24.83 -15.50 44.29
N SER A 6 -25.05 -14.19 44.15
CA SER A 6 -25.83 -13.63 43.06
C SER A 6 -25.27 -14.15 41.73
N ILE A 7 -26.13 -14.80 40.95
CA ILE A 7 -25.89 -15.09 39.54
C ILE A 7 -25.49 -13.75 38.89
N LEU A 8 -24.20 -13.59 38.60
CA LEU A 8 -23.67 -12.50 37.77
C LEU A 8 -24.45 -12.54 36.46
N ALA A 9 -25.39 -11.60 36.31
CA ALA A 9 -26.29 -11.57 35.17
C ALA A 9 -25.48 -11.39 33.88
N ARG A 10 -25.72 -12.23 32.87
CA ARG A 10 -25.23 -11.99 31.51
C ARG A 10 -25.65 -10.57 31.10
N HIS A 11 -24.69 -9.74 30.71
CA HIS A 11 -24.95 -8.39 30.21
C HIS A 11 -26.03 -8.45 29.11
N ARG A 12 -27.09 -7.64 29.26
CA ARG A 12 -28.12 -7.44 28.23
C ARG A 12 -27.89 -6.08 27.61
N HIS A 13 -27.44 -6.07 26.36
CA HIS A 13 -27.36 -4.87 25.53
C HIS A 13 -28.70 -4.12 25.52
N ASP A 14 -28.66 -2.82 25.86
CA ASP A 14 -29.80 -1.92 25.80
C ASP A 14 -29.68 -0.99 24.57
N ALA A 15 -30.40 -1.36 23.50
CA ALA A 15 -30.45 -0.59 22.26
C ALA A 15 -31.07 0.82 22.43
N CYS A 16 -31.80 1.06 23.52
CA CYS A 16 -32.47 2.32 23.82
C CYS A 16 -31.64 3.23 24.73
N ARG A 17 -30.42 2.82 25.12
CA ARG A 17 -29.50 3.67 25.88
C ARG A 17 -29.18 4.90 25.03
N PRO A 18 -29.34 6.15 25.52
CA PRO A 18 -29.45 7.30 24.63
C PRO A 18 -28.11 7.69 23.98
N ALA A 19 -27.77 7.11 22.84
CA ALA A 19 -26.76 7.63 21.91
C ALA A 19 -27.35 8.73 20.99
N GLU A 20 -28.69 8.77 20.87
CA GLU A 20 -29.44 9.68 19.98
C GLU A 20 -29.15 11.17 20.23
N ARG A 21 -28.99 11.58 21.49
CA ARG A 21 -28.79 13.00 21.84
C ARG A 21 -27.41 13.52 21.44
N TRP A 22 -26.43 12.62 21.28
CA TRP A 22 -25.08 12.90 20.75
C TRP A 22 -25.04 12.82 19.21
N LEU A 23 -25.83 11.92 18.62
CA LEU A 23 -25.97 11.76 17.17
C LEU A 23 -26.60 12.98 16.47
N LEU A 24 -27.51 13.70 17.15
CA LEU A 24 -28.26 14.83 16.59
C LEU A 24 -27.55 16.19 16.65
N ASN A 25 -26.59 16.39 17.58
CA ASN A 25 -26.08 17.75 17.89
C ASN A 25 -24.69 18.09 17.32
N GLY A 26 -23.94 17.12 16.80
CA GLY A 26 -22.58 17.39 16.28
C GLY A 26 -21.60 17.92 17.33
N ILE A 27 -20.32 18.00 16.95
CA ILE A 27 -19.19 18.33 17.84
C ILE A 27 -19.13 19.84 18.20
N ASP A 28 -19.91 20.69 17.54
CA ASP A 28 -19.75 22.16 17.59
C ASP A 28 -20.41 22.85 18.80
N SER A 29 -20.93 22.11 19.79
CA SER A 29 -21.41 22.69 21.04
C SER A 29 -20.46 22.37 22.18
N GLY A 30 -19.48 23.26 22.38
CA GLY A 30 -18.49 23.20 23.47
C GLY A 30 -19.06 23.12 24.89
N ASP A 31 -20.38 23.19 25.06
CA ASP A 31 -21.08 23.05 26.35
C ASP A 31 -21.78 21.67 26.54
N ALA A 32 -21.85 20.80 25.53
CA ALA A 32 -22.56 19.52 25.63
C ALA A 32 -21.72 18.38 26.26
N ALA A 33 -20.39 18.51 26.31
CA ALA A 33 -19.51 17.52 26.94
C ALA A 33 -19.75 17.38 28.47
N ALA A 34 -20.46 18.32 29.09
CA ALA A 34 -20.73 18.32 30.52
C ALA A 34 -22.12 17.77 30.92
N SER A 35 -23.00 17.39 29.96
CA SER A 35 -24.43 17.19 30.31
C SER A 35 -25.16 16.10 29.52
N ALA A 36 -24.55 14.93 29.33
CA ALA A 36 -25.30 13.77 28.84
C ALA A 36 -25.57 12.72 29.93
N TYR A 37 -24.60 12.35 30.78
CA TYR A 37 -24.86 11.60 32.03
C TYR A 37 -23.74 11.83 33.05
N GLY A 38 -24.00 12.70 34.01
CA GLY A 38 -23.10 13.02 35.11
C GLY A 38 -23.17 14.51 35.39
N GLY A 39 -23.28 14.89 36.66
CA GLY A 39 -23.15 16.29 37.07
C GLY A 39 -21.79 16.87 36.65
N PRO A 40 -21.44 18.09 37.11
CA PRO A 40 -20.17 18.71 36.75
C PRO A 40 -19.00 17.74 37.04
N GLY A 41 -18.42 17.12 36.00
CA GLY A 41 -17.38 16.09 36.11
C GLY A 41 -17.63 14.69 35.51
N GLY A 42 -18.68 14.43 34.71
CA GLY A 42 -18.90 13.12 34.07
C GLY A 42 -17.95 12.81 32.90
N MET A 43 -16.99 11.91 33.08
CA MET A 43 -16.02 11.46 32.05
C MET A 43 -16.69 10.52 31.03
N ARG A 44 -16.44 10.70 29.72
CA ARG A 44 -16.97 9.82 28.65
C ARG A 44 -16.45 8.39 28.83
N ASP A 45 -17.33 7.40 28.68
CA ASP A 45 -16.96 5.98 28.73
C ASP A 45 -16.83 5.41 27.30
N TRP A 46 -15.62 5.52 26.76
CA TRP A 46 -15.31 5.05 25.41
C TRP A 46 -15.47 3.54 25.23
N ASN A 47 -15.20 2.76 26.29
CA ASN A 47 -15.28 1.31 26.20
C ASN A 47 -16.74 0.87 26.08
N GLU A 48 -17.62 1.44 26.90
CA GLU A 48 -19.04 1.10 26.85
C GLU A 48 -19.70 1.46 25.51
N GLU A 49 -19.38 2.62 24.94
CA GLU A 49 -19.84 3.00 23.59
C GLU A 49 -19.31 2.03 22.52
N LEU A 50 -18.03 1.66 22.61
CA LEU A 50 -17.39 0.74 21.66
C LEU A 50 -18.04 -0.64 21.71
N GLN A 51 -18.18 -1.22 22.90
CA GLN A 51 -18.81 -2.53 23.04
C GLN A 51 -20.30 -2.47 22.68
N GLY A 52 -21.01 -1.41 23.04
CA GLY A 52 -22.41 -1.22 22.66
C GLY A 52 -22.61 -1.28 21.15
N HIS A 53 -21.74 -0.63 20.37
CA HIS A 53 -21.78 -0.72 18.90
C HIS A 53 -21.35 -2.09 18.37
N ARG A 54 -20.36 -2.76 19.00
CA ARG A 54 -19.94 -4.13 18.64
C ARG A 54 -20.99 -5.19 19.00
N GLU A 55 -21.91 -4.90 19.90
CA GLU A 55 -23.00 -5.81 20.29
C GLU A 55 -24.25 -5.66 19.41
N LEU A 56 -24.28 -4.66 18.52
CA LEU A 56 -25.40 -4.45 17.60
C LEU A 56 -25.66 -5.68 16.72
N PRO A 57 -26.94 -5.95 16.37
CA PRO A 57 -27.31 -7.01 15.44
C PRO A 57 -26.52 -6.96 14.13
N ARG A 58 -26.33 -8.14 13.53
CA ARG A 58 -25.56 -8.31 12.28
C ARG A 58 -26.18 -9.35 11.35
N ALA A 59 -27.48 -9.61 11.52
CA ALA A 59 -28.19 -10.65 10.77
C ALA A 59 -28.52 -10.17 9.35
N THR A 60 -28.88 -8.90 9.19
CA THR A 60 -29.21 -8.31 7.89
C THR A 60 -28.09 -7.38 7.37
N PRO A 61 -27.95 -7.19 6.04
CA PRO A 61 -27.01 -6.22 5.47
C PRO A 61 -27.22 -4.80 6.00
N ALA A 62 -28.48 -4.39 6.21
CA ALA A 62 -28.83 -3.09 6.77
C ALA A 62 -28.33 -2.92 8.21
N GLU A 63 -28.48 -3.95 9.05
CA GLU A 63 -27.95 -3.95 10.42
C GLU A 63 -26.42 -3.83 10.45
N ARG A 64 -25.74 -4.62 9.61
CA ARG A 64 -24.27 -4.58 9.49
C ARG A 64 -23.78 -3.20 9.06
N LEU A 65 -24.43 -2.58 8.08
CA LEU A 65 -24.09 -1.25 7.61
C LEU A 65 -24.25 -0.17 8.70
N ILE A 66 -25.36 -0.21 9.45
CA ILE A 66 -25.58 0.73 10.57
C ILE A 66 -24.48 0.54 11.62
N ARG A 67 -24.16 -0.71 11.96
CA ARG A 67 -23.10 -1.06 12.91
C ARG A 67 -21.73 -0.55 12.44
N GLU A 68 -21.32 -0.84 11.20
CA GLU A 68 -20.04 -0.40 10.63
C GLU A 68 -19.92 1.13 10.64
N ARG A 69 -20.98 1.84 10.26
CA ARG A 69 -21.04 3.31 10.30
C ARG A 69 -20.84 3.86 11.71
N LEU A 70 -21.52 3.30 12.71
CA LEU A 70 -21.41 3.74 14.10
C LEU A 70 -20.03 3.44 14.68
N LEU A 71 -19.49 2.25 14.42
CA LEU A 71 -18.14 1.87 14.83
C LEU A 71 -17.08 2.78 14.21
N HIS A 72 -17.16 3.03 12.91
CA HIS A 72 -16.21 3.90 12.22
C HIS A 72 -16.23 5.31 12.81
N ARG A 73 -17.42 5.90 12.97
CA ARG A 73 -17.57 7.23 13.59
C ARG A 73 -16.96 7.28 14.99
N LEU A 74 -17.28 6.30 15.84
CA LEU A 74 -16.73 6.24 17.20
C LEU A 74 -15.21 6.16 17.20
N HIS A 75 -14.61 5.33 16.33
CA HIS A 75 -13.16 5.23 16.21
C HIS A 75 -12.50 6.54 15.76
N VAL A 76 -13.14 7.28 14.84
CA VAL A 76 -12.62 8.61 14.42
C VAL A 76 -12.63 9.59 15.60
N GLU A 77 -13.73 9.62 16.36
CA GLU A 77 -13.85 10.47 17.56
C GLU A 77 -12.82 10.06 18.64
N PHE A 78 -12.68 8.75 18.91
CA PHE A 78 -11.71 8.20 19.84
C PHE A 78 -10.28 8.54 19.42
N THR A 79 -9.94 8.40 18.14
CA THR A 79 -8.61 8.73 17.61
C THR A 79 -8.27 10.20 17.78
N ALA A 80 -9.23 11.09 17.56
CA ALA A 80 -9.03 12.52 17.76
C ALA A 80 -8.78 12.86 19.24
N ALA A 81 -9.56 12.29 20.16
CA ALA A 81 -9.36 12.47 21.61
C ALA A 81 -8.04 11.85 22.09
N ALA A 82 -7.75 10.62 21.69
CA ALA A 82 -6.50 9.93 21.96
C ALA A 82 -5.29 10.73 21.49
N THR A 83 -5.33 11.32 20.29
CA THR A 83 -4.22 12.12 19.76
C THR A 83 -3.99 13.40 20.57
N ARG A 84 -5.06 14.11 20.97
CA ARG A 84 -4.94 15.31 21.81
C ARG A 84 -4.38 14.99 23.20
N GLY A 85 -4.89 13.96 23.85
CA GLY A 85 -4.38 13.53 25.16
C GLY A 85 -2.94 13.05 25.09
N ALA A 86 -2.53 12.33 24.02
CA ALA A 86 -1.15 11.92 23.83
C ALA A 86 -0.19 13.12 23.66
N ILE A 87 -0.61 14.19 22.97
CA ILE A 87 0.16 15.44 22.90
C ILE A 87 0.32 16.04 24.30
N ALA A 88 -0.78 16.18 25.05
CA ALA A 88 -0.77 16.74 26.41
C ALA A 88 0.07 15.92 27.40
N VAL A 89 0.09 14.58 27.25
CA VAL A 89 0.98 13.69 28.02
C VAL A 89 2.44 13.98 27.73
N VAL A 90 2.83 14.07 26.45
CA VAL A 90 4.23 14.34 26.06
C VAL A 90 4.66 15.75 26.45
N GLU A 91 3.72 16.71 26.45
CA GLU A 91 3.98 18.09 26.85
C GLU A 91 4.00 18.31 28.37
N GLY A 92 3.73 17.25 29.15
CA GLY A 92 3.76 17.29 30.62
C GLY A 92 2.57 18.03 31.22
N GLU A 93 1.49 18.25 30.47
CA GLU A 93 0.27 18.91 30.94
C GLU A 93 -0.58 17.97 31.81
N ILE A 94 -0.46 16.66 31.60
CA ILE A 94 -1.20 15.63 32.33
C ILE A 94 -0.27 14.96 33.35
N PRO A 95 -0.60 14.98 34.65
CA PRO A 95 0.20 14.30 35.67
C PRO A 95 0.10 12.77 35.54
N SER A 96 1.20 12.07 35.82
CA SER A 96 1.20 10.61 35.85
C SER A 96 0.45 10.07 37.07
N LEU A 97 -0.16 8.88 36.93
CA LEU A 97 -0.82 8.16 38.02
C LEU A 97 0.20 7.57 39.01
N ASN A 98 1.42 7.31 38.54
CA ASN A 98 2.54 6.81 39.33
C ASN A 98 3.65 7.87 39.41
N PRO A 99 3.50 8.91 40.26
CA PRO A 99 4.52 9.96 40.42
C PRO A 99 5.74 9.50 41.25
N GLY A 100 5.62 8.39 42.00
CA GLY A 100 6.63 7.91 42.96
C GLY A 100 7.74 7.03 42.40
N THR A 101 7.67 6.60 41.14
CA THR A 101 8.81 6.01 40.42
C THR A 101 9.70 7.17 39.96
N GLY A 102 10.64 7.56 40.81
CA GLY A 102 11.39 8.81 40.70
C GLY A 102 12.33 8.89 39.49
N GLU A 103 12.82 10.09 39.20
CA GLU A 103 13.92 10.33 38.24
C GLU A 103 15.24 9.63 38.65
N GLU A 104 15.34 9.13 39.88
CA GLU A 104 16.54 8.52 40.48
C GLU A 104 16.57 6.98 40.41
N ASP A 105 15.49 6.30 39.98
CA ASP A 105 15.50 4.85 39.76
C ASP A 105 15.95 4.53 38.32
N GLU A 106 17.26 4.73 38.05
CA GLU A 106 17.96 4.23 36.85
C GLU A 106 18.13 2.68 36.86
N GLY A 107 17.15 1.96 37.42
CA GLY A 107 17.04 0.50 37.33
C GLY A 107 16.16 0.07 36.14
N PRO A 108 16.23 -1.21 35.71
CA PRO A 108 15.49 -1.75 34.55
C PRO A 108 13.97 -1.95 34.84
N GLY A 109 13.32 -0.94 35.42
CA GLY A 109 11.91 -0.96 35.83
C GLY A 109 11.31 0.38 36.28
N GLY A 110 12.07 1.50 36.29
CA GLY A 110 11.60 2.80 36.81
C GLY A 110 10.79 3.69 35.85
N GLY A 111 10.65 3.35 34.56
CA GLY A 111 10.25 4.30 33.51
C GLY A 111 8.78 4.29 33.02
N ALA A 112 7.93 3.37 33.46
CA ALA A 112 6.60 3.18 32.87
C ALA A 112 5.54 4.15 33.43
N ARG A 113 5.59 5.43 33.02
CA ARG A 113 4.58 6.42 33.41
C ARG A 113 3.22 6.12 32.76
N MET A 114 2.18 6.05 33.58
CA MET A 114 0.81 5.84 33.17
C MET A 114 -0.01 7.12 33.36
N TYR A 115 -0.92 7.41 32.45
CA TYR A 115 -1.76 8.62 32.49
C TYR A 115 -3.22 8.28 32.19
N LEU A 116 -4.13 9.10 32.71
CA LEU A 116 -5.56 8.99 32.50
C LEU A 116 -6.11 10.37 32.14
N HIS A 117 -6.75 10.48 30.98
CA HIS A 117 -7.33 11.73 30.51
C HIS A 117 -8.53 11.45 29.61
N GLU A 118 -9.65 12.17 29.83
CA GLU A 118 -10.91 12.00 29.08
C GLU A 118 -11.41 10.54 28.96
N GLY A 119 -11.17 9.71 29.98
CA GLY A 119 -11.58 8.29 29.98
C GLY A 119 -10.71 7.38 29.11
N ILE A 120 -9.53 7.87 28.69
CA ILE A 120 -8.55 7.16 27.90
C ILE A 120 -7.31 6.93 28.76
N PHE A 121 -6.84 5.68 28.77
CA PHE A 121 -5.60 5.30 29.42
C PHE A 121 -4.43 5.49 28.46
N TYR A 122 -3.38 6.17 28.91
CA TYR A 122 -2.17 6.40 28.13
C TYR A 122 -0.99 5.75 28.83
N SER A 123 -0.17 5.03 28.06
CA SER A 123 1.13 4.57 28.49
C SER A 123 2.18 5.10 27.52
N CYS A 124 3.25 5.68 28.05
CA CYS A 124 4.46 5.85 27.27
C CYS A 124 5.00 4.44 27.07
N GLY A 125 5.10 3.98 25.83
CA GLY A 125 5.59 2.64 25.47
C GLY A 125 7.08 2.53 25.74
N TYR A 126 7.46 2.65 27.01
CA TYR A 126 8.80 2.53 27.50
C TYR A 126 9.19 1.06 27.38
N ASP A 127 10.22 0.80 26.58
CA ASP A 127 10.81 -0.52 26.31
C ASP A 127 11.56 -1.05 27.56
N ASP A 128 11.11 -0.78 28.79
CA ASP A 128 11.85 -1.03 30.05
C ASP A 128 11.30 -2.17 30.91
N ARG A 129 10.32 -2.96 30.45
CA ARG A 129 10.16 -4.29 31.08
C ARG A 129 11.36 -5.10 30.62
N GLY A 130 12.35 -5.34 31.48
CA GLY A 130 13.64 -5.96 31.14
C GLY A 130 13.57 -7.25 30.30
N ALA A 131 12.44 -7.97 30.31
CA ALA A 131 12.19 -9.11 29.42
C ALA A 131 11.72 -8.70 27.99
N ILE A 132 10.97 -7.60 27.84
CA ILE A 132 10.39 -7.11 26.59
C ILE A 132 11.31 -6.07 25.88
N ALA A 133 12.15 -5.37 26.64
CA ALA A 133 13.30 -4.59 26.15
C ALA A 133 14.20 -5.44 25.25
N ALA A 134 14.48 -6.66 25.72
CA ALA A 134 15.19 -7.69 24.99
C ALA A 134 14.45 -8.08 23.70
N LEU A 135 13.11 -8.02 23.67
CA LEU A 135 12.29 -8.56 22.59
C LEU A 135 12.05 -7.61 21.40
N GLY A 136 12.23 -6.29 21.57
CA GLY A 136 12.21 -5.29 20.50
C GLY A 136 10.86 -5.14 19.78
N GLY A 137 10.14 -4.04 20.06
CA GLY A 137 8.99 -3.59 19.26
C GLY A 137 7.69 -4.35 19.49
N ALA A 138 7.31 -4.57 20.75
CA ALA A 138 6.03 -5.22 21.12
C ALA A 138 4.80 -4.35 20.83
N THR A 139 4.86 -3.03 21.10
CA THR A 139 3.71 -2.11 20.92
C THR A 139 3.13 -2.08 19.51
N GLY A 140 4.00 -2.12 18.49
CA GLY A 140 3.56 -2.14 17.10
C GLY A 140 2.93 -3.47 16.68
N LYS A 141 3.30 -4.57 17.32
CA LYS A 141 2.76 -5.92 17.06
C LYS A 141 1.46 -6.12 17.81
N ASP A 142 1.37 -5.67 19.06
CA ASP A 142 0.13 -5.66 19.84
C ASP A 142 -0.97 -4.92 19.09
N PHE A 143 -0.65 -3.71 18.60
CA PHE A 143 -1.55 -2.94 17.74
C PHE A 143 -2.00 -3.72 16.49
N ALA A 144 -1.10 -4.48 15.85
CA ALA A 144 -1.46 -5.31 14.70
C ALA A 144 -2.39 -6.46 15.10
N GLY A 145 -2.14 -7.11 16.25
CA GLY A 145 -3.01 -8.14 16.81
C GLY A 145 -4.41 -7.64 17.14
N VAL A 146 -4.53 -6.46 17.77
CA VAL A 146 -5.84 -5.81 18.03
C VAL A 146 -6.56 -5.46 16.73
N THR A 147 -5.82 -5.04 15.70
CA THR A 147 -6.41 -4.75 14.38
C THR A 147 -6.96 -6.02 13.73
N LEU A 148 -6.24 -7.15 13.82
CA LEU A 148 -6.71 -8.45 13.34
C LEU A 148 -7.98 -8.89 14.08
N LEU A 149 -7.99 -8.77 15.41
CA LEU A 149 -9.16 -9.06 16.23
C LEU A 149 -10.38 -8.23 15.82
N ASN A 150 -10.19 -6.93 15.57
CA ASN A 150 -11.27 -6.04 15.14
C ASN A 150 -11.81 -6.38 13.75
N ASN A 151 -10.98 -6.91 12.85
CA ASN A 151 -11.40 -7.32 11.52
C ASN A 151 -12.14 -8.67 11.54
N VAL A 152 -11.75 -9.62 12.39
CA VAL A 152 -12.43 -10.93 12.54
C VAL A 152 -13.75 -10.78 13.32
N ASP A 153 -13.75 -9.92 14.34
CA ASP A 153 -14.94 -9.56 15.12
C ASP A 153 -15.76 -10.76 15.66
N PRO A 154 -15.13 -11.68 16.43
CA PRO A 154 -15.82 -12.86 16.97
C PRO A 154 -16.92 -12.46 18.00
N PRO A 155 -18.11 -13.08 17.94
CA PRO A 155 -19.23 -12.71 18.80
C PRO A 155 -18.92 -13.01 20.27
N GLY A 156 -19.23 -12.06 21.15
CA GLY A 156 -19.05 -12.23 22.61
C GLY A 156 -17.62 -11.98 23.11
N LEU A 157 -16.67 -11.73 22.21
CA LEU A 157 -15.31 -11.29 22.56
C LEU A 157 -15.18 -9.77 22.35
N SER A 158 -14.78 -9.08 23.41
CA SER A 158 -14.59 -7.63 23.42
C SER A 158 -13.15 -7.28 23.12
N SER A 159 -12.95 -6.20 22.34
CA SER A 159 -11.64 -5.64 22.03
C SER A 159 -11.51 -4.25 22.62
N ILE A 160 -10.29 -3.82 22.89
CA ILE A 160 -10.01 -2.47 23.36
C ILE A 160 -9.72 -1.53 22.18
N GLY A 161 -10.29 -0.33 22.22
CA GLY A 161 -9.92 0.72 21.28
C GLY A 161 -8.47 1.10 21.51
N THR A 162 -7.61 0.99 20.49
CA THR A 162 -6.17 1.23 20.62
C THR A 162 -5.68 2.19 19.54
N VAL A 163 -4.99 3.25 19.97
CA VAL A 163 -4.35 4.24 19.10
C VAL A 163 -2.90 4.40 19.53
N VAL A 164 -1.97 4.27 18.59
CA VAL A 164 -0.53 4.49 18.84
C VAL A 164 -0.15 5.83 18.25
N VAL A 165 0.36 6.74 19.08
CA VAL A 165 0.77 8.09 18.69
C VAL A 165 2.28 8.23 18.85
N ASP A 166 2.97 8.59 17.77
CA ASP A 166 4.37 9.00 17.79
C ASP A 166 4.43 10.53 17.76
N TYR A 167 5.00 11.17 18.79
CA TYR A 167 5.09 12.63 18.90
C TYR A 167 6.37 13.06 19.64
N LYS A 168 7.14 13.99 19.04
CA LYS A 168 8.40 14.55 19.59
C LYS A 168 9.38 13.52 20.18
N GLY A 169 9.48 12.34 19.54
CA GLY A 169 10.42 11.28 19.95
C GLY A 169 9.78 10.20 20.80
N GLU A 170 8.67 10.51 21.47
CA GLU A 170 7.94 9.58 22.29
C GLU A 170 6.88 8.80 21.52
N ARG A 171 6.66 7.55 21.95
CA ARG A 171 5.56 6.71 21.50
C ARG A 171 4.59 6.51 22.66
N VAL A 172 3.38 7.02 22.49
CA VAL A 172 2.29 6.90 23.45
C VAL A 172 1.26 5.92 22.91
N VAL A 173 0.89 4.92 23.71
CA VAL A 173 -0.20 4.01 23.42
C VAL A 173 -1.41 4.49 24.20
N ALA A 174 -2.50 4.78 23.50
CA ALA A 174 -3.77 5.23 24.06
C ALA A 174 -4.81 4.12 23.90
N GLN A 175 -5.41 3.72 25.02
CA GLN A 175 -6.33 2.58 25.09
C GLN A 175 -7.61 2.92 25.85
N THR A 176 -8.72 2.31 25.44
CA THR A 176 -9.95 2.29 26.25
C THR A 176 -9.73 1.44 27.50
N ILE A 177 -10.40 1.79 28.59
CA ILE A 177 -10.21 1.13 29.88
C ILE A 177 -11.13 -0.08 30.01
N VAL A 178 -10.56 -1.23 30.39
CA VAL A 178 -11.36 -2.40 30.76
C VAL A 178 -12.00 -2.16 32.13
N PRO A 179 -13.33 -2.27 32.26
CA PRO A 179 -14.02 -2.03 33.53
C PRO A 179 -13.52 -2.96 34.64
N GLY A 180 -13.01 -2.38 35.74
CA GLY A 180 -12.54 -3.12 36.91
C GLY A 180 -11.05 -3.48 36.90
N ILE A 181 -10.29 -3.12 35.85
CA ILE A 181 -8.86 -3.44 35.74
C ILE A 181 -7.99 -2.88 36.89
N PHE A 182 -8.43 -1.80 37.54
CA PHE A 182 -7.71 -1.18 38.67
C PHE A 182 -8.18 -1.68 40.05
N GLN A 183 -9.21 -2.52 40.12
CA GLN A 183 -9.65 -3.09 41.38
C GLN A 183 -8.76 -4.28 41.72
N LYS A 184 -8.21 -4.32 42.95
CA LYS A 184 -7.42 -5.44 43.48
C LYS A 184 -8.30 -6.68 43.72
N GLN A 185 -8.83 -7.28 42.66
CA GLN A 185 -9.41 -8.62 42.70
C GLN A 185 -8.35 -9.61 42.24
N GLU A 186 -8.08 -10.62 43.07
CA GLU A 186 -6.98 -11.58 42.93
C GLU A 186 -7.10 -12.52 41.70
N GLN A 187 -8.16 -12.42 40.88
CA GLN A 187 -8.37 -13.28 39.70
C GLN A 187 -9.11 -12.58 38.55
N ALA A 188 -8.52 -11.55 37.94
CA ALA A 188 -9.08 -10.93 36.72
C ALA A 188 -8.69 -11.67 35.42
N VAL A 189 -7.54 -12.36 35.42
CA VAL A 189 -7.05 -13.16 34.27
C VAL A 189 -7.67 -14.55 34.32
N ILE A 190 -8.46 -14.87 33.30
CA ILE A 190 -9.17 -16.14 33.15
C ILE A 190 -8.58 -17.01 32.03
N TYR A 191 -7.63 -16.49 31.25
CA TYR A 191 -7.01 -17.19 30.14
C TYR A 191 -5.61 -16.61 29.88
N GLY A 192 -4.60 -17.47 29.71
CA GLY A 192 -3.19 -17.08 29.52
C GLY A 192 -2.35 -17.17 30.80
N ALA A 193 -1.11 -16.69 30.73
CA ALA A 193 -0.20 -16.66 31.87
C ALA A 193 -0.51 -15.53 32.87
N ILE A 194 -0.43 -15.87 34.16
CA ILE A 194 -0.43 -14.95 35.28
C ILE A 194 1.03 -14.78 35.73
N GLU A 195 1.52 -13.54 35.71
CA GLU A 195 2.85 -13.18 36.20
C GLU A 195 2.92 -13.45 37.72
N GLY A 196 3.79 -14.38 38.12
CA GLY A 196 4.11 -14.62 39.54
C GLY A 196 5.12 -13.62 40.09
N GLU A 197 5.37 -13.63 41.40
CA GLU A 197 6.46 -12.84 42.00
C GLU A 197 7.83 -13.35 41.51
N GLU A 198 8.86 -12.49 41.48
CA GLU A 198 10.18 -12.82 40.92
C GLU A 198 10.73 -14.16 41.45
N GLY A 199 10.88 -15.15 40.55
CA GLY A 199 11.41 -16.48 40.85
C GLY A 199 10.36 -17.59 40.97
N GLU A 200 9.07 -17.28 40.91
CA GLU A 200 7.99 -18.27 40.86
C GLU A 200 7.69 -18.75 39.42
N LYS A 201 7.21 -19.99 39.27
CA LYS A 201 6.80 -20.53 37.96
C LYS A 201 5.50 -19.87 37.51
N GLU A 202 5.39 -19.55 36.23
CA GLU A 202 4.18 -18.96 35.64
C GLU A 202 2.96 -19.86 35.86
N ILE A 203 1.86 -19.27 36.35
CA ILE A 203 0.59 -19.96 36.49
C ILE A 203 -0.21 -19.71 35.22
N ILE A 204 -0.57 -20.77 34.50
CA ILE A 204 -1.36 -20.68 33.29
C ILE A 204 -2.80 -21.04 33.60
N VAL A 205 -3.74 -20.19 33.18
CA VAL A 205 -5.18 -20.38 33.34
C VAL A 205 -5.82 -20.50 31.96
N GLY A 206 -6.87 -21.30 31.84
CA GLY A 206 -7.64 -21.43 30.61
C GLY A 206 -9.10 -21.76 30.92
N ASP A 207 -9.91 -20.70 31.03
CA ASP A 207 -11.36 -20.83 31.15
C ASP A 207 -11.96 -21.38 29.85
N ALA A 208 -12.74 -22.46 29.98
CA ALA A 208 -13.36 -23.14 28.82
C ALA A 208 -14.25 -22.20 28.02
N SER A 209 -14.97 -21.29 28.69
CA SER A 209 -15.88 -20.38 28.01
C SER A 209 -15.16 -19.23 27.31
N MET A 210 -13.93 -18.88 27.69
CA MET A 210 -13.05 -17.98 26.92
C MET A 210 -12.44 -18.72 25.73
N HIS A 211 -11.97 -19.96 25.95
CA HIS A 211 -11.37 -20.81 24.92
C HIS A 211 -12.29 -21.02 23.72
N ASP A 212 -13.57 -21.33 23.97
CA ASP A 212 -14.58 -21.50 22.92
C ASP A 212 -14.80 -20.22 22.09
N LEU A 213 -14.74 -19.04 22.73
CA LEU A 213 -14.90 -17.75 22.04
C LEU A 213 -13.69 -17.39 21.16
N LEU A 214 -12.52 -17.96 21.46
CA LEU A 214 -11.30 -17.74 20.69
C LEU A 214 -11.18 -18.67 19.49
N GLN A 215 -11.97 -19.73 19.41
CA GLN A 215 -11.91 -20.67 18.28
C GLN A 215 -12.09 -20.01 16.90
N PRO A 216 -13.06 -19.08 16.66
CA PRO A 216 -13.20 -18.43 15.37
C PRO A 216 -11.97 -17.57 15.01
N LEU A 217 -11.40 -16.89 16.00
CA LEU A 217 -10.18 -16.10 15.82
C LEU A 217 -8.99 -17.00 15.50
N ALA A 218 -8.84 -18.09 16.22
CA ALA A 218 -7.78 -19.07 16.02
C ALA A 218 -7.85 -19.69 14.62
N LYS A 219 -9.04 -20.08 14.15
CA LYS A 219 -9.25 -20.59 12.79
C LYS A 219 -8.88 -19.56 11.73
N SER A 220 -9.28 -18.30 11.91
CA SER A 220 -8.95 -17.22 10.98
C SER A 220 -7.46 -16.89 10.94
N LEU A 221 -6.71 -17.16 12.01
CA LEU A 221 -5.26 -16.95 12.10
C LEU A 221 -4.46 -18.25 11.88
N HIS A 222 -5.14 -19.34 11.50
CA HIS A 222 -4.56 -20.66 11.33
C HIS A 222 -3.79 -21.16 12.57
N LEU A 223 -4.25 -20.84 13.79
CA LEU A 223 -3.58 -21.24 15.03
C LEU A 223 -3.96 -22.66 15.48
N ARG A 224 -2.98 -23.38 16.02
CA ARG A 224 -3.12 -24.74 16.57
C ARG A 224 -3.63 -24.71 18.01
N GLU A 225 -4.52 -25.64 18.37
CA GLU A 225 -4.87 -25.90 19.77
C GLU A 225 -3.72 -26.63 20.48
N ARG A 226 -3.32 -26.14 21.65
CA ARG A 226 -2.14 -26.64 22.36
C ARG A 226 -2.46 -26.91 23.80
N GLU A 227 -1.86 -27.96 24.35
CA GLU A 227 -1.87 -28.25 25.79
C GLU A 227 -0.57 -27.73 26.40
N VAL A 228 -0.68 -26.78 27.31
CA VAL A 228 0.45 -26.18 28.03
C VAL A 228 0.39 -26.61 29.50
N GLU A 229 1.55 -26.94 30.07
CA GLU A 229 1.67 -27.36 31.46
C GLU A 229 1.58 -26.14 32.38
N SER A 230 0.61 -26.12 33.29
CA SER A 230 0.49 -25.08 34.32
C SER A 230 1.19 -25.50 35.61
N SER A 231 1.84 -24.57 36.28
CA SER A 231 2.55 -24.82 37.55
C SER A 231 1.64 -24.96 38.77
N GLN A 232 0.31 -24.88 38.61
CA GLN A 232 -0.64 -25.07 39.71
C GLN A 232 -0.62 -26.52 40.21
N GLY A 233 0.12 -26.72 41.29
CA GLY A 233 -0.05 -27.80 42.25
C GLY A 233 0.58 -27.37 43.58
N LYS A 234 -0.22 -27.32 44.65
CA LYS A 234 0.36 -27.48 46.00
C LYS A 234 1.09 -28.83 46.01
N GLU A 235 2.20 -28.95 46.73
CA GLU A 235 2.96 -30.21 46.85
C GLU A 235 2.00 -31.42 47.00
N GLY A 236 1.81 -32.21 45.93
CA GLY A 236 0.97 -33.41 45.93
C GLY A 236 -0.25 -33.45 45.00
N GLU A 237 -0.60 -32.40 44.23
CA GLU A 237 -1.65 -32.46 43.19
C GLU A 237 -1.09 -32.35 41.77
N ASP A 238 -1.69 -33.11 40.83
CA ASP A 238 -1.26 -33.28 39.44
C ASP A 238 -1.12 -31.95 38.69
N VAL A 239 -0.05 -31.83 37.90
CA VAL A 239 0.22 -30.72 36.96
C VAL A 239 -0.96 -30.59 35.98
N GLY A 240 -1.79 -29.57 36.17
CA GLY A 240 -2.94 -29.32 35.31
C GLY A 240 -2.49 -28.90 33.90
N LYS A 241 -2.82 -29.69 32.88
CA LYS A 241 -2.68 -29.29 31.48
C LYS A 241 -3.82 -28.35 31.08
N VAL A 242 -3.48 -27.23 30.48
CA VAL A 242 -4.43 -26.20 30.03
C VAL A 242 -4.42 -26.12 28.52
N LYS A 243 -5.60 -26.06 27.90
CA LYS A 243 -5.74 -25.90 26.45
C LYS A 243 -5.78 -24.42 26.08
N LEU A 244 -4.96 -24.03 25.11
CA LEU A 244 -4.89 -22.66 24.59
C LEU A 244 -4.83 -22.67 23.06
N TRP A 245 -5.53 -21.73 22.44
CA TRP A 245 -5.43 -21.41 21.01
C TRP A 245 -4.33 -20.39 20.72
N THR A 246 -4.34 -19.27 21.46
CA THR A 246 -3.39 -18.16 21.31
C THR A 246 -2.11 -18.41 22.10
N SER A 247 -1.11 -17.54 21.91
CA SER A 247 0.12 -17.52 22.73
C SER A 247 -0.18 -17.49 24.22
N VAL A 248 0.69 -18.10 25.03
CA VAL A 248 0.66 -18.03 26.51
C VAL A 248 0.74 -16.58 27.01
N ASP A 249 1.40 -15.71 26.25
CA ASP A 249 1.57 -14.28 26.52
C ASP A 249 0.23 -13.49 26.46
N VAL A 250 -0.77 -14.02 25.77
CA VAL A 250 -2.06 -13.34 25.55
C VAL A 250 -2.95 -13.46 26.78
N LYS A 251 -3.44 -12.33 27.26
CA LYS A 251 -4.25 -12.26 28.50
C LYS A 251 -5.73 -12.12 28.17
N GLY A 252 -6.52 -13.10 28.58
CA GLY A 252 -7.97 -13.03 28.61
C GLY A 252 -8.47 -12.58 29.97
N LEU A 253 -9.26 -11.51 29.99
CA LEU A 253 -9.81 -10.91 31.20
C LEU A 253 -11.33 -10.98 31.21
N GLN A 254 -11.93 -11.12 32.39
CA GLN A 254 -13.35 -10.85 32.59
C GLN A 254 -13.55 -9.48 33.23
N GLY A 255 -14.19 -8.57 32.51
CA GLY A 255 -14.53 -7.24 33.02
C GLY A 255 -15.62 -7.30 34.09
N THR A 256 -15.67 -6.27 34.94
CA THR A 256 -16.73 -6.11 35.95
C THR A 256 -18.13 -5.88 35.35
N ASP A 257 -18.19 -5.52 34.06
CA ASP A 257 -19.40 -5.45 33.26
C ASP A 257 -19.87 -6.83 32.77
N GLY A 258 -19.11 -7.89 33.06
CA GLY A 258 -19.38 -9.27 32.65
C GLY A 258 -18.91 -9.62 31.25
N ARG A 259 -18.29 -8.68 30.52
CA ARG A 259 -17.73 -8.93 29.19
C ARG A 259 -16.35 -9.57 29.29
N LYS A 260 -15.95 -10.26 28.21
CA LYS A 260 -14.63 -10.91 28.10
C LYS A 260 -13.74 -10.14 27.15
N TYR A 261 -12.57 -9.78 27.61
CA TYR A 261 -11.59 -8.98 26.89
C TYR A 261 -10.35 -9.79 26.59
N ILE A 262 -9.67 -9.47 25.50
CA ILE A 262 -8.35 -10.02 25.18
C ILE A 262 -7.35 -8.88 25.01
N LEU A 263 -6.16 -9.07 25.57
CA LEU A 263 -5.07 -8.10 25.60
C LEU A 263 -3.74 -8.79 25.22
N ASP A 264 -2.72 -7.98 25.01
CA ASP A 264 -1.34 -8.43 24.78
C ASP A 264 -1.21 -9.35 23.54
N MET A 265 -1.88 -8.97 22.46
CA MET A 265 -1.93 -9.71 21.18
C MET A 265 -0.66 -9.50 20.34
N TYR A 266 0.51 -9.29 20.96
CA TYR A 266 1.75 -9.01 20.24
C TYR A 266 2.38 -10.22 19.57
N ARG A 267 1.90 -11.44 19.86
CA ARG A 267 2.34 -12.71 19.25
C ARG A 267 1.17 -13.44 18.58
N SER A 268 0.54 -12.78 17.61
CA SER A 268 -0.59 -13.32 16.86
C SER A 268 -0.20 -14.22 15.68
N THR A 269 1.06 -14.16 15.25
CA THR A 269 1.63 -14.95 14.14
C THR A 269 2.94 -15.61 14.56
N PRO A 270 3.37 -16.69 13.89
CA PRO A 270 4.61 -17.40 14.23
C PRO A 270 5.87 -16.56 14.00
N LEU A 271 6.97 -16.96 14.64
CA LEU A 271 8.30 -16.37 14.44
C LEU A 271 8.92 -16.79 13.09
N ASP A 272 9.71 -15.90 12.51
CA ASP A 272 10.58 -16.14 11.37
C ASP A 272 11.84 -16.90 11.85
N LEU A 273 11.67 -18.20 12.10
CA LEU A 273 12.72 -19.06 12.63
C LEU A 273 13.97 -19.11 11.73
N PRO A 274 13.87 -19.19 10.38
CA PRO A 274 15.05 -19.13 9.51
C PRO A 274 15.82 -17.81 9.64
N TRP A 275 15.13 -16.68 9.82
CA TRP A 275 15.77 -15.38 10.07
C TRP A 275 16.48 -15.31 11.42
N LEU A 276 15.84 -15.81 12.48
CA LEU A 276 16.47 -15.85 13.79
C LEU A 276 17.67 -16.80 13.83
N LYS A 277 17.61 -17.96 13.14
CA LYS A 277 18.75 -18.88 13.01
C LYS A 277 19.92 -18.19 12.33
N GLN A 278 19.67 -17.52 11.20
CA GLN A 278 20.69 -16.76 10.49
C GLN A 278 21.36 -15.72 11.38
N ILE A 279 20.59 -14.91 12.12
CA ILE A 279 21.15 -13.90 13.03
C ILE A 279 21.98 -14.55 14.13
N LYS A 280 21.50 -15.63 14.73
CA LYS A 280 22.23 -16.32 15.80
C LYS A 280 23.57 -16.84 15.30
N THR A 281 23.61 -17.43 14.10
CA THR A 281 24.86 -17.85 13.45
C THR A 281 25.78 -16.65 13.18
N GLU A 282 25.26 -15.55 12.62
CA GLU A 282 26.04 -14.32 12.37
C GLU A 282 26.63 -13.70 13.66
N GLN A 283 25.97 -13.88 14.80
CA GLN A 283 26.43 -13.39 16.11
C GLN A 283 27.45 -14.32 16.79
N GLU A 284 27.35 -15.63 16.55
CA GLU A 284 28.32 -16.62 17.02
C GLU A 284 29.64 -16.56 16.22
N ASP A 285 29.56 -16.12 14.96
CA ASP A 285 30.72 -15.92 14.08
C ASP A 285 31.56 -14.71 14.52
N ALA A 286 32.63 -14.96 15.27
CA ALA A 286 33.57 -13.93 15.74
C ALA A 286 34.28 -13.12 14.63
N SER A 287 34.20 -13.56 13.37
CA SER A 287 34.71 -12.87 12.19
C SER A 287 33.70 -11.88 11.57
N SER A 288 32.44 -11.93 11.99
CA SER A 288 31.39 -11.05 11.50
C SER A 288 31.62 -9.61 11.97
N SER A 289 31.67 -8.67 11.03
CA SER A 289 31.78 -7.23 11.32
C SER A 289 30.42 -6.55 11.49
N LEU A 290 29.32 -7.31 11.43
CA LEU A 290 27.97 -6.78 11.47
C LEU A 290 27.54 -6.45 12.90
N PRO A 291 26.83 -5.33 13.12
CA PRO A 291 26.26 -5.02 14.42
C PRO A 291 25.18 -6.00 14.87
N ASP A 292 24.93 -6.05 16.18
CA ASP A 292 23.85 -6.83 16.77
C ASP A 292 22.48 -6.48 16.18
N TYR A 293 21.66 -7.51 15.97
CA TYR A 293 20.31 -7.31 15.49
C TYR A 293 19.41 -6.79 16.63
N PRO A 294 18.71 -5.65 16.47
CA PRO A 294 18.01 -5.00 17.56
C PRO A 294 16.62 -5.58 17.90
N HIS A 295 16.14 -6.63 17.21
CA HIS A 295 14.77 -7.13 17.38
C HIS A 295 14.74 -8.65 17.62
N ARG A 296 14.29 -9.14 18.78
CA ARG A 296 14.19 -10.60 19.04
C ARG A 296 12.82 -11.20 18.67
N LEU A 297 11.73 -10.42 18.70
CA LEU A 297 10.40 -10.85 18.21
C LEU A 297 10.29 -10.66 16.69
N ALA A 298 10.97 -11.50 15.92
CA ALA A 298 10.90 -11.47 14.47
C ALA A 298 9.69 -12.23 13.92
N LEU A 299 8.47 -11.69 14.02
CA LEU A 299 7.27 -12.39 13.54
C LEU A 299 7.11 -12.37 12.02
N LEU A 300 6.56 -13.45 11.49
CA LEU A 300 6.02 -13.55 10.14
C LEU A 300 4.77 -12.68 10.00
N ARG A 301 4.53 -12.16 8.80
CA ARG A 301 3.36 -11.31 8.53
C ARG A 301 2.09 -12.17 8.38
N PRO A 302 0.91 -11.71 8.81
CA PRO A 302 -0.35 -12.42 8.56
C PRO A 302 -0.55 -12.72 7.06
N GLU A 303 -0.27 -11.73 6.20
CA GLU A 303 -0.44 -11.88 4.75
C GLU A 303 0.45 -13.00 4.15
N LEU A 304 1.62 -13.28 4.77
CA LEU A 304 2.46 -14.41 4.37
C LEU A 304 1.86 -15.74 4.84
N VAL A 305 1.37 -15.78 6.08
CA VAL A 305 0.79 -17.00 6.69
C VAL A 305 -0.41 -17.44 5.85
N ASP A 306 -1.30 -16.50 5.51
CA ASP A 306 -2.47 -16.73 4.67
C ASP A 306 -2.04 -17.22 3.27
N LEU A 307 -1.08 -16.54 2.62
CA LEU A 307 -0.60 -16.92 1.29
C LEU A 307 0.07 -18.31 1.28
N TYR A 308 0.88 -18.61 2.29
CA TYR A 308 1.49 -19.94 2.43
C TYR A 308 0.42 -21.00 2.66
N TRP A 309 -0.55 -20.74 3.53
CA TRP A 309 -1.67 -21.64 3.80
C TRP A 309 -2.49 -21.90 2.54
N GLU A 310 -2.87 -20.87 1.78
CA GLU A 310 -3.58 -20.99 0.50
C GLU A 310 -2.77 -21.79 -0.53
N THR A 311 -1.46 -21.57 -0.60
CA THR A 311 -0.58 -22.30 -1.51
C THR A 311 -0.53 -23.78 -1.18
N GLN A 312 -0.41 -24.13 0.11
CA GLN A 312 -0.44 -25.53 0.55
C GLN A 312 -1.81 -26.17 0.34
N LEU A 313 -2.90 -25.42 0.58
CA LEU A 313 -4.25 -25.88 0.32
C LEU A 313 -4.45 -26.21 -1.17
N ARG A 314 -4.01 -25.32 -2.07
CA ARG A 314 -4.10 -25.54 -3.52
C ARG A 314 -3.31 -26.76 -3.96
N LYS A 315 -2.10 -26.95 -3.42
CA LYS A 315 -1.28 -28.14 -3.69
C LYS A 315 -1.98 -29.41 -3.22
N TRP A 316 -2.46 -29.43 -1.98
CA TRP A 316 -3.19 -30.57 -1.41
C TRP A 316 -4.46 -30.91 -2.21
N ALA A 317 -5.25 -29.90 -2.59
CA ALA A 317 -6.45 -30.08 -3.39
C ALA A 317 -6.12 -30.58 -4.80
N GLY A 318 -5.05 -30.05 -5.43
CA GLY A 318 -4.54 -30.49 -6.71
C GLY A 318 -4.08 -31.95 -6.70
N ASP A 319 -3.30 -32.34 -5.70
CA ASP A 319 -2.80 -33.73 -5.56
C ASP A 319 -3.95 -34.73 -5.38
N LYS A 320 -5.01 -34.34 -4.65
CA LYS A 320 -6.23 -35.14 -4.53
C LYS A 320 -7.00 -35.20 -5.85
N ALA A 321 -7.16 -34.06 -6.53
CA ALA A 321 -7.86 -33.99 -7.79
C ALA A 321 -7.20 -34.85 -8.87
N GLU A 322 -5.87 -34.86 -8.94
CA GLU A 322 -5.12 -35.72 -9.87
C GLU A 322 -5.31 -37.21 -9.54
N LYS A 323 -5.29 -37.61 -8.26
CA LYS A 323 -5.60 -39.01 -7.89
C LYS A 323 -7.01 -39.43 -8.30
N ILE A 324 -8.00 -38.57 -8.08
CA ILE A 324 -9.40 -38.84 -8.50
C ILE A 324 -9.46 -38.95 -10.02
N LYS A 325 -8.75 -38.08 -10.75
CA LYS A 325 -8.67 -38.10 -12.21
C LYS A 325 -8.03 -39.39 -12.73
N GLU A 326 -6.94 -39.86 -12.11
CA GLU A 326 -6.32 -41.14 -12.43
C GLU A 326 -7.30 -42.31 -12.22
N GLU A 327 -7.98 -42.36 -11.08
CA GLU A 327 -8.97 -43.41 -10.80
C GLU A 327 -10.18 -43.39 -11.75
N VAL A 328 -10.66 -42.21 -12.12
CA VAL A 328 -11.75 -42.06 -13.12
C VAL A 328 -11.27 -42.49 -14.50
N ASN A 329 -10.03 -42.16 -14.87
CA ASN A 329 -9.44 -42.59 -16.13
C ASN A 329 -9.30 -44.11 -16.21
N GLU A 330 -8.92 -44.77 -15.11
CA GLU A 330 -8.89 -46.24 -14.99
C GLU A 330 -10.30 -46.87 -15.07
N GLN A 331 -11.31 -46.21 -14.50
CA GLN A 331 -12.69 -46.70 -14.51
C GLN A 331 -13.33 -46.66 -15.91
N PHE A 332 -12.94 -45.70 -16.74
CA PHE A 332 -13.47 -45.51 -18.09
C PHE A 332 -12.32 -45.51 -19.13
N PRO A 333 -11.63 -46.63 -19.39
CA PRO A 333 -10.46 -46.65 -20.26
C PRO A 333 -10.81 -46.30 -21.72
N LEU A 334 -9.94 -45.55 -22.40
CA LEU A 334 -10.10 -45.24 -23.83
C LEU A 334 -9.62 -46.42 -24.69
N PRO A 335 -10.15 -46.61 -25.92
CA PRO A 335 -9.68 -47.64 -26.83
C PRO A 335 -8.20 -47.44 -27.23
N ALA A 336 -7.41 -48.51 -27.17
CA ALA A 336 -5.94 -48.51 -27.26
C ALA A 336 -5.31 -47.99 -28.57
N GLU A 337 -6.07 -47.82 -29.65
CA GLU A 337 -5.54 -47.30 -30.94
C GLU A 337 -5.43 -45.76 -30.96
N GLU A 338 -5.96 -45.04 -29.96
CA GLU A 338 -6.06 -43.57 -29.96
C GLU A 338 -5.37 -42.87 -28.77
N GLU A 339 -4.87 -43.59 -27.76
CA GLU A 339 -4.08 -42.99 -26.65
C GLU A 339 -2.75 -42.38 -27.15
N GLU A 340 -2.18 -42.92 -28.24
CA GLU A 340 -0.99 -42.33 -28.89
C GLU A 340 -1.31 -41.05 -29.67
N GLU A 341 -2.56 -40.85 -30.11
CA GLU A 341 -2.99 -39.60 -30.76
C GLU A 341 -3.34 -38.52 -29.73
N GLU A 342 -3.85 -38.88 -28.55
CA GLU A 342 -4.19 -37.93 -27.49
C GLU A 342 -2.93 -37.33 -26.85
N LYS A 343 -1.88 -38.13 -26.62
CA LYS A 343 -0.56 -37.63 -26.20
C LYS A 343 0.11 -36.70 -27.22
N LYS A 344 -0.26 -36.77 -28.49
CA LYS A 344 0.22 -35.88 -29.55
C LYS A 344 -0.67 -34.65 -29.76
N LYS A 345 -1.97 -34.74 -29.48
CA LYS A 345 -2.91 -33.61 -29.58
C LYS A 345 -2.86 -32.68 -28.38
N ASP A 346 -2.63 -33.20 -27.18
CA ASP A 346 -2.40 -32.36 -25.98
C ASP A 346 -1.12 -31.50 -26.11
N GLU A 347 -0.19 -31.86 -27.02
CA GLU A 347 0.99 -31.05 -27.37
C GLU A 347 0.72 -30.03 -28.51
N GLU A 348 -0.37 -30.16 -29.29
CA GLU A 348 -0.67 -29.34 -30.48
C GLU A 348 -1.92 -28.43 -30.34
N GLU A 349 -2.79 -28.61 -29.34
CA GLU A 349 -4.06 -27.85 -29.21
C GLU A 349 -3.97 -26.40 -28.68
N ASP A 350 -2.76 -25.83 -28.52
CA ASP A 350 -2.59 -24.39 -28.25
C ASP A 350 -2.58 -23.49 -29.51
N GLU A 351 -2.69 -24.03 -30.73
CA GLU A 351 -2.85 -23.22 -31.94
C GLU A 351 -3.84 -23.82 -32.96
N LYS A 352 -5.11 -23.40 -32.90
CA LYS A 352 -5.87 -22.77 -34.01
C LYS A 352 -7.38 -22.89 -33.82
N ASP A 353 -8.00 -21.73 -33.59
CA ASP A 353 -9.42 -21.53 -33.89
C ASP A 353 -9.60 -20.87 -35.27
N LYS A 354 -10.63 -21.35 -35.98
CA LYS A 354 -11.27 -20.86 -37.23
C LYS A 354 -10.95 -21.62 -38.51
N GLU A 355 -11.87 -22.52 -38.88
CA GLU A 355 -12.64 -22.36 -40.12
C GLU A 355 -13.98 -23.12 -40.01
N GLU A 356 -15.09 -22.40 -40.20
CA GLU A 356 -16.43 -22.99 -40.34
C GLU A 356 -16.52 -23.79 -41.65
N GLY A 357 -16.84 -25.09 -41.55
CA GLY A 357 -17.06 -25.92 -42.74
C GLY A 357 -17.83 -27.20 -42.43
N LYS A 358 -19.12 -27.21 -42.78
CA LYS A 358 -20.09 -28.32 -43.02
C LYS A 358 -20.00 -29.58 -42.13
N PRO A 359 -21.14 -30.09 -41.60
CA PRO A 359 -21.15 -31.26 -40.73
C PRO A 359 -20.66 -32.50 -41.47
N LYS A 360 -19.51 -33.04 -41.07
CA LYS A 360 -19.09 -34.41 -41.40
C LYS A 360 -19.87 -35.37 -40.48
N GLU A 361 -20.44 -36.44 -41.04
CA GLU A 361 -21.01 -37.53 -40.25
C GLU A 361 -19.90 -38.13 -39.38
N LYS A 362 -20.03 -37.97 -38.06
CA LYS A 362 -19.10 -38.55 -37.08
C LYS A 362 -19.16 -40.07 -37.16
N THR A 363 -17.99 -40.70 -37.11
CA THR A 363 -17.87 -42.16 -37.15
C THR A 363 -18.41 -42.77 -35.86
N GLU A 364 -18.97 -43.99 -35.88
CA GLU A 364 -19.53 -44.65 -34.69
C GLU A 364 -18.52 -44.76 -33.53
N LYS A 365 -17.22 -44.90 -33.85
CA LYS A 365 -16.12 -44.89 -32.88
C LYS A 365 -15.86 -43.51 -32.24
N GLU A 366 -15.97 -42.42 -33.01
CA GLU A 366 -15.82 -41.05 -32.49
C GLU A 366 -16.99 -40.68 -31.55
N LEU A 367 -18.20 -41.13 -31.89
CA LEU A 367 -19.38 -40.95 -31.05
C LEU A 367 -19.26 -41.73 -29.72
N GLU A 368 -18.71 -42.94 -29.75
CA GLU A 368 -18.45 -43.72 -28.54
C GLU A 368 -17.34 -43.08 -27.68
N ARG A 369 -16.28 -42.56 -28.29
CA ARG A 369 -15.24 -41.80 -27.58
C ARG A 369 -15.80 -40.52 -26.93
N GLU A 370 -16.59 -39.72 -27.64
CA GLU A 370 -17.26 -38.54 -27.06
C GLU A 370 -18.19 -38.91 -25.90
N ARG A 371 -18.86 -40.07 -25.98
CA ARG A 371 -19.68 -40.59 -24.90
C ARG A 371 -18.85 -40.97 -23.67
N ILE A 372 -17.75 -41.71 -23.85
CA ILE A 372 -16.85 -42.10 -22.76
C ILE A 372 -16.21 -40.87 -22.11
N LEU A 373 -15.76 -39.89 -22.90
CA LEU A 373 -15.22 -38.62 -22.40
C LEU A 373 -16.29 -37.79 -21.67
N GLY A 374 -17.53 -37.80 -22.17
CA GLY A 374 -18.67 -37.16 -21.51
C GLY A 374 -19.02 -37.82 -20.18
N GLU A 375 -18.96 -39.15 -20.10
CA GLU A 375 -19.17 -39.91 -18.86
C GLU A 375 -18.01 -39.67 -17.88
N ARG A 376 -16.74 -39.74 -18.33
CA ARG A 376 -15.54 -39.38 -17.54
C ARG A 376 -15.68 -38.00 -16.91
N ARG A 377 -16.02 -36.97 -17.71
CA ARG A 377 -16.14 -35.59 -17.24
C ARG A 377 -17.21 -35.46 -16.15
N LYS A 378 -18.39 -36.05 -16.38
CA LYS A 378 -19.48 -36.03 -15.39
C LYS A 378 -19.10 -36.75 -14.11
N THR A 379 -18.48 -37.92 -14.18
CA THR A 379 -18.04 -38.65 -12.99
C THR A 379 -16.90 -37.94 -12.27
N LEU A 380 -15.99 -37.29 -13.00
CA LEU A 380 -14.91 -36.52 -12.42
C LEU A 380 -15.45 -35.29 -11.66
N GLU A 381 -16.34 -34.51 -12.28
CA GLU A 381 -16.99 -33.36 -11.64
C GLU A 381 -17.77 -33.79 -10.38
N GLU A 382 -18.52 -34.88 -10.47
CA GLU A 382 -19.28 -35.41 -9.34
C GLU A 382 -18.35 -35.86 -8.19
N ARG A 383 -17.28 -36.60 -8.49
CA ARG A 383 -16.32 -37.07 -7.47
C ARG A 383 -15.52 -35.93 -6.84
N LEU A 384 -15.00 -35.00 -7.66
CA LEU A 384 -14.28 -33.82 -7.15
C LEU A 384 -15.15 -33.02 -6.17
N SER A 385 -16.44 -32.85 -6.47
CA SER A 385 -17.38 -32.13 -5.60
C SER A 385 -17.70 -32.84 -4.29
N LYS A 386 -17.57 -34.19 -4.26
CA LYS A 386 -17.93 -35.02 -3.10
C LYS A 386 -16.74 -35.45 -2.25
N GLU A 387 -15.54 -35.54 -2.81
CA GLU A 387 -14.37 -36.12 -2.12
C GLU A 387 -13.37 -35.07 -1.63
N ILE A 388 -13.44 -33.84 -2.14
CA ILE A 388 -12.56 -32.75 -1.69
C ILE A 388 -13.29 -31.90 -0.66
N HIS A 389 -13.15 -32.28 0.61
CA HIS A 389 -13.66 -31.50 1.74
C HIS A 389 -12.56 -30.66 2.39
N LEU A 390 -12.73 -29.34 2.41
CA LEU A 390 -11.81 -28.37 3.03
C LEU A 390 -11.46 -28.70 4.48
N GLU A 391 -12.37 -29.33 5.23
CA GLU A 391 -12.18 -29.71 6.63
C GLU A 391 -11.10 -30.78 6.84
N GLU A 392 -10.74 -31.53 5.80
CA GLU A 392 -9.67 -32.54 5.88
C GLU A 392 -8.26 -31.94 5.80
N PHE A 393 -8.14 -30.68 5.38
CA PHE A 393 -6.86 -29.99 5.31
C PHE A 393 -6.51 -29.37 6.67
N ASP A 394 -5.56 -29.96 7.37
CA ASP A 394 -5.10 -29.51 8.69
C ASP A 394 -3.67 -28.93 8.61
N LEU A 395 -3.59 -27.63 8.32
CA LEU A 395 -2.36 -26.85 8.44
C LEU A 395 -2.59 -25.73 9.46
N THR A 396 -1.95 -25.88 10.62
CA THR A 396 -2.05 -24.92 11.73
C THR A 396 -0.66 -24.58 12.28
N PHE A 397 -0.55 -23.40 12.89
CA PHE A 397 0.68 -22.83 13.40
C PHE A 397 0.63 -22.68 14.92
N ASP A 398 1.77 -22.89 15.55
CA ASP A 398 2.00 -22.66 16.95
C ASP A 398 2.76 -21.33 17.15
N PRO A 399 2.13 -20.30 17.76
CA PRO A 399 2.75 -19.00 17.90
C PRO A 399 3.92 -19.00 18.90
N ASP A 400 4.00 -19.93 19.85
CA ASP A 400 5.04 -19.94 20.89
C ASP A 400 6.28 -20.75 20.52
N VAL A 401 6.34 -21.31 19.30
CA VAL A 401 7.55 -21.97 18.81
C VAL A 401 8.69 -20.97 18.74
N THR A 402 9.81 -21.30 19.37
CA THR A 402 11.04 -20.51 19.36
C THR A 402 12.20 -21.34 18.79
N LEU A 403 13.39 -20.75 18.70
CA LEU A 403 14.58 -21.46 18.24
C LEU A 403 15.12 -22.46 19.28
N GLU A 404 14.74 -22.32 20.55
CA GLU A 404 15.25 -23.11 21.69
C GLU A 404 14.27 -24.18 22.16
N SER A 405 13.02 -24.14 21.68
CA SER A 405 12.00 -25.14 21.99
C SER A 405 12.32 -26.50 21.33
N SER A 406 11.76 -27.57 21.88
CA SER A 406 11.84 -28.92 21.30
C SER A 406 11.09 -29.05 19.96
N SER A 407 10.16 -28.13 19.73
CA SER A 407 9.54 -27.74 18.45
C SER A 407 10.27 -26.54 17.84
N GLY A 408 10.27 -26.41 16.52
CA GLY A 408 11.10 -25.45 15.76
C GLY A 408 12.09 -26.12 14.81
N LYS A 409 11.83 -27.38 14.45
CA LYS A 409 12.64 -28.14 13.49
C LYS A 409 12.35 -27.67 12.08
N GLU A 410 13.27 -27.97 11.17
CA GLU A 410 13.12 -27.63 9.75
C GLU A 410 11.88 -28.28 9.09
N THR A 411 11.31 -29.29 9.75
CA THR A 411 10.08 -29.98 9.32
C THR A 411 8.79 -29.25 9.69
N ASP A 412 8.84 -28.34 10.66
CA ASP A 412 7.67 -27.74 11.28
C ASP A 412 7.06 -26.65 10.38
N PRO A 413 5.73 -26.43 10.43
CA PRO A 413 5.06 -25.50 9.51
C PRO A 413 5.55 -24.06 9.66
N GLU A 414 5.94 -23.63 10.86
CA GLU A 414 6.49 -22.29 11.13
C GLU A 414 7.83 -22.08 10.42
N TRP A 415 8.68 -23.12 10.41
CA TRP A 415 9.95 -23.09 9.69
C TRP A 415 9.73 -23.03 8.17
N LYS A 416 8.88 -23.94 7.66
CA LYS A 416 8.57 -24.04 6.23
C LYS A 416 7.91 -22.76 5.68
N ALA A 417 7.12 -22.06 6.50
CA ALA A 417 6.56 -20.77 6.12
C ALA A 417 7.66 -19.70 5.94
N GLY A 418 8.66 -19.67 6.84
CA GLY A 418 9.83 -18.80 6.70
C GLY A 418 10.74 -19.16 5.52
N GLU A 419 10.89 -20.45 5.23
CA GLU A 419 11.61 -20.95 4.05
C GLU A 419 10.89 -20.56 2.75
N PHE A 420 9.57 -20.76 2.69
CA PHE A 420 8.72 -20.33 1.57
C PHE A 420 8.87 -18.83 1.29
N LEU A 421 8.93 -17.99 2.34
CA LEU A 421 9.19 -16.56 2.18
C LEU A 421 10.52 -16.30 1.47
N ARG A 422 11.58 -17.01 1.83
CA ARG A 422 12.95 -16.76 1.33
C ARG A 422 13.21 -17.36 -0.04
N GLU A 423 12.69 -18.55 -0.29
CA GLU A 423 12.99 -19.33 -1.50
C GLU A 423 12.00 -19.10 -2.63
N THR A 424 10.75 -18.75 -2.30
CA THR A 424 9.70 -18.56 -3.31
C THR A 424 9.28 -17.10 -3.39
N LEU A 425 8.85 -16.53 -2.26
CA LEU A 425 8.18 -15.23 -2.27
C LEU A 425 9.16 -14.08 -2.57
N LEU A 426 10.30 -14.06 -1.89
CA LEU A 426 11.31 -13.03 -2.08
C LEU A 426 11.84 -12.99 -3.54
N PRO A 427 12.22 -14.12 -4.17
CA PRO A 427 12.54 -14.14 -5.60
C PRO A 427 11.39 -13.72 -6.51
N SER A 428 10.14 -14.13 -6.21
CA SER A 428 8.96 -13.70 -6.98
C SER A 428 8.78 -12.18 -6.93
N PHE A 429 8.86 -11.59 -5.74
CA PHE A 429 8.74 -10.14 -5.56
C PHE A 429 9.86 -9.38 -6.30
N ILE A 430 11.09 -9.89 -6.26
CA ILE A 430 12.22 -9.34 -7.04
C ILE A 430 11.94 -9.45 -8.54
N SER A 431 11.40 -10.58 -9.00
CA SER A 431 11.00 -10.77 -10.39
C SER A 431 9.93 -9.77 -10.82
N ASP A 432 8.95 -9.48 -9.96
CA ASP A 432 7.91 -8.48 -10.24
C ASP A 432 8.46 -7.05 -10.35
N LEU A 433 9.48 -6.69 -9.56
CA LEU A 433 10.20 -5.43 -9.68
C LEU A 433 11.03 -5.36 -10.98
N VAL A 434 11.73 -6.45 -11.33
CA VAL A 434 12.58 -6.53 -12.54
C VAL A 434 11.75 -6.53 -13.82
N SER A 435 10.58 -7.17 -13.78
CA SER A 435 9.63 -7.22 -14.90
C SER A 435 8.69 -6.00 -14.95
N TYR A 436 8.84 -5.04 -14.04
CA TYR A 436 8.02 -3.82 -13.95
C TYR A 436 6.52 -4.09 -13.75
N ARG A 437 6.15 -5.28 -13.29
CA ARG A 437 4.78 -5.55 -12.81
C ARG A 437 4.47 -4.74 -11.55
N LEU A 438 5.51 -4.46 -10.77
CA LEU A 438 5.44 -3.61 -9.59
C LEU A 438 6.40 -2.42 -9.75
N ALA A 439 5.85 -1.20 -9.82
CA ALA A 439 6.60 0.04 -9.86
C ALA A 439 6.25 0.92 -8.64
N PRO A 440 6.87 0.69 -7.46
CA PRO A 440 6.54 1.48 -6.29
C PRO A 440 7.08 2.90 -6.46
N VAL A 441 6.19 3.85 -6.21
CA VAL A 441 6.37 5.26 -6.54
C VAL A 441 7.29 5.95 -5.53
N ASP A 442 7.11 5.66 -4.24
CA ASP A 442 7.95 6.13 -3.13
C ASP A 442 8.20 5.04 -2.08
N GLY A 443 8.97 5.34 -1.04
CA GLY A 443 9.27 4.39 0.04
C GLY A 443 8.03 3.88 0.77
N GLU A 444 6.99 4.71 0.91
CA GLU A 444 5.71 4.29 1.48
C GLU A 444 4.99 3.26 0.58
N SER A 445 4.95 3.52 -0.73
CA SER A 445 4.37 2.61 -1.72
C SER A 445 5.13 1.29 -1.81
N LEU A 446 6.48 1.33 -1.73
CA LEU A 446 7.34 0.16 -1.67
C LEU A 446 7.01 -0.71 -0.45
N VAL A 447 6.97 -0.12 0.74
CA VAL A 447 6.67 -0.84 1.98
C VAL A 447 5.26 -1.42 1.95
N ARG A 448 4.29 -0.68 1.41
CA ARG A 448 2.91 -1.16 1.24
C ARG A 448 2.87 -2.36 0.30
N ALA A 449 3.61 -2.33 -0.81
CA ALA A 449 3.71 -3.45 -1.73
C ALA A 449 4.41 -4.67 -1.10
N MET A 450 5.49 -4.46 -0.34
CA MET A 450 6.13 -5.53 0.42
C MET A 450 5.15 -6.18 1.41
N HIS A 451 4.46 -5.37 2.22
CA HIS A 451 3.50 -5.87 3.21
C HIS A 451 2.34 -6.64 2.58
N ARG A 452 1.78 -6.14 1.47
CA ARG A 452 0.71 -6.83 0.72
C ARG A 452 1.15 -8.20 0.20
N ASN A 453 2.43 -8.36 -0.11
CA ASN A 453 3.02 -9.64 -0.50
C ASN A 453 3.59 -10.42 0.71
N GLY A 454 3.22 -10.09 1.96
CA GLY A 454 3.71 -10.83 3.13
C GLY A 454 5.18 -10.59 3.52
N LEU A 455 5.89 -9.66 2.86
CA LEU A 455 7.29 -9.35 3.16
C LEU A 455 7.41 -8.33 4.29
N ASN A 456 8.28 -8.64 5.26
CA ASN A 456 8.69 -7.69 6.27
C ASN A 456 9.76 -6.73 5.74
N VAL A 457 9.72 -5.48 6.22
CA VAL A 457 10.71 -4.43 5.89
C VAL A 457 12.16 -4.83 6.22
N ARG A 458 12.36 -5.78 7.15
CA ARG A 458 13.70 -6.31 7.47
C ARG A 458 14.43 -6.88 6.24
N TYR A 459 13.69 -7.36 5.24
CA TYR A 459 14.22 -7.93 4.00
C TYR A 459 14.62 -6.88 2.94
N LEU A 460 14.51 -5.57 3.21
CA LEU A 460 14.96 -4.50 2.29
C LEU A 460 16.42 -4.69 1.85
N GLY A 461 17.31 -5.06 2.78
CA GLY A 461 18.72 -5.28 2.46
C GLY A 461 18.95 -6.50 1.58
N ALA A 462 18.21 -7.60 1.80
CA ALA A 462 18.26 -8.78 0.94
C ALA A 462 17.79 -8.46 -0.49
N ILE A 463 16.67 -7.73 -0.64
CA ILE A 463 16.19 -7.26 -1.95
C ILE A 463 17.25 -6.39 -2.62
N THR A 464 17.85 -5.45 -1.90
CA THR A 464 18.86 -4.55 -2.46
C THR A 464 20.11 -5.32 -2.91
N ASN A 465 20.63 -6.23 -2.08
CA ASN A 465 21.80 -7.05 -2.40
C ASN A 465 21.58 -7.91 -3.67
N THR A 466 20.41 -8.55 -3.77
CA THR A 466 20.08 -9.39 -4.95
C THR A 466 19.95 -8.57 -6.23
N LEU A 467 19.42 -7.35 -6.17
CA LEU A 467 19.33 -6.45 -7.32
C LEU A 467 20.70 -5.87 -7.71
N GLU A 468 21.56 -5.56 -6.74
CA GLU A 468 22.91 -5.06 -6.99
C GLU A 468 23.85 -6.13 -7.56
N GLY A 469 23.66 -7.40 -7.15
CA GLY A 469 24.41 -8.54 -7.64
C GLY A 469 24.15 -8.93 -9.10
N ARG A 470 23.18 -8.29 -9.77
CA ARG A 470 22.90 -8.48 -11.20
C ARG A 470 23.95 -7.78 -12.08
N GLU A 471 23.94 -8.13 -13.37
CA GLU A 471 24.80 -7.54 -14.39
C GLU A 471 24.64 -6.01 -14.48
N GLU A 472 25.69 -5.33 -14.97
CA GLU A 472 25.76 -3.85 -14.96
C GLU A 472 24.66 -3.19 -15.81
N GLU A 473 24.26 -3.82 -16.91
CA GLU A 473 23.16 -3.36 -17.76
C GLU A 473 21.81 -3.39 -17.01
N ASP A 474 21.56 -4.49 -16.29
CA ASP A 474 20.36 -4.64 -15.45
C ASP A 474 20.37 -3.67 -14.27
N ARG A 475 21.53 -3.46 -13.64
CA ARG A 475 21.66 -2.51 -12.53
C ARG A 475 21.35 -1.08 -12.98
N SER A 476 21.79 -0.70 -14.19
CA SER A 476 21.51 0.61 -14.76
C SER A 476 20.01 0.80 -15.03
N ARG A 477 19.33 -0.24 -15.54
CA ARG A 477 17.87 -0.29 -15.73
C ARG A 477 17.09 -0.13 -14.41
N LEU A 478 17.61 -0.75 -13.35
CA LEU A 478 16.99 -0.80 -12.02
C LEU A 478 17.48 0.30 -11.06
N ALA A 479 18.26 1.26 -11.56
CA ALA A 479 18.81 2.35 -10.73
C ALA A 479 17.72 3.13 -9.99
N TRP A 480 16.55 3.31 -10.60
CA TRP A 480 15.42 4.02 -9.98
C TRP A 480 14.89 3.31 -8.71
N ILE A 481 14.78 1.97 -8.72
CA ILE A 481 14.27 1.20 -7.57
C ILE A 481 15.35 1.02 -6.50
N LEU A 482 16.61 0.83 -6.91
CA LEU A 482 17.76 0.80 -6.00
C LEU A 482 17.87 2.11 -5.21
N ARG A 483 17.61 3.25 -5.86
CA ARG A 483 17.57 4.57 -5.22
C ARG A 483 16.48 4.65 -4.15
N ILE A 484 15.27 4.13 -4.40
CA ILE A 484 14.17 4.09 -3.41
C ILE A 484 14.51 3.13 -2.25
N LEU A 485 15.04 1.94 -2.54
CA LEU A 485 15.42 0.94 -1.55
C LEU A 485 16.47 1.49 -0.56
N ARG A 486 17.56 2.09 -1.07
CA ARG A 486 18.60 2.70 -0.25
C ARG A 486 18.04 3.86 0.57
N ARG A 487 17.22 4.72 -0.04
CA ARG A 487 16.57 5.83 0.66
C ARG A 487 15.70 5.36 1.82
N GLU A 488 14.87 4.34 1.60
CA GLU A 488 13.98 3.80 2.62
C GLU A 488 14.75 3.23 3.83
N MET A 489 15.86 2.51 3.58
CA MET A 489 16.73 2.00 4.65
C MET A 489 17.37 3.15 5.44
N ILE A 490 17.96 4.14 4.75
CA ILE A 490 18.61 5.29 5.38
C ILE A 490 17.61 6.11 6.20
N LEU A 491 16.42 6.40 5.66
CA LEU A 491 15.41 7.20 6.34
C LEU A 491 14.83 6.51 7.58
N ARG A 492 14.74 5.18 7.59
CA ARG A 492 14.32 4.43 8.79
C ARG A 492 15.39 4.45 9.88
N SER A 493 16.66 4.36 9.50
CA SER A 493 17.79 4.52 10.41
C SER A 493 17.87 5.96 10.96
N PHE A 494 17.74 6.96 10.08
CA PHE A 494 17.70 8.38 10.46
C PHE A 494 16.54 8.69 11.40
N LYS A 495 15.35 8.16 11.14
CA LYS A 495 14.19 8.28 12.02
C LYS A 495 14.49 7.76 13.43
N HIS A 496 15.18 6.64 13.57
CA HIS A 496 15.52 6.10 14.88
C HIS A 496 16.47 7.03 15.64
N LEU A 497 17.55 7.47 14.98
CA LEU A 497 18.53 8.40 15.57
C LEU A 497 17.90 9.74 15.96
N LEU A 498 17.08 10.33 15.07
CA LEU A 498 16.43 11.62 15.35
C LEU A 498 15.42 11.51 16.50
N ARG A 499 14.70 10.38 16.62
CA ARG A 499 13.82 10.15 17.79
C ARG A 499 14.61 10.07 19.08
N GLN A 500 15.74 9.35 19.08
CA GLN A 500 16.61 9.27 20.25
C GLN A 500 17.14 10.66 20.64
N ALA A 501 17.52 11.47 19.66
CA ALA A 501 17.94 12.85 19.88
C ALA A 501 16.81 13.75 20.42
N TRP A 502 15.56 13.55 19.98
CA TRP A 502 14.39 14.27 20.53
C TRP A 502 14.08 13.86 21.98
N LYS A 503 14.29 12.60 22.36
CA LYS A 503 14.06 12.13 23.72
C LYS A 503 15.04 12.71 24.73
N SER A 504 16.28 12.97 24.32
CA SER A 504 17.34 13.46 25.20
C SER A 504 17.30 14.97 25.48
N ILE A 505 16.35 15.70 24.88
CA ILE A 505 16.31 17.17 24.93
C ILE A 505 14.95 17.68 25.43
N GLY A 506 14.91 18.92 25.89
CA GLY A 506 13.66 19.61 26.23
C GLY A 506 12.81 19.92 24.98
N ILE A 507 11.50 20.01 25.18
CA ILE A 507 10.50 20.26 24.11
C ILE A 507 10.79 21.55 23.32
N GLU A 508 11.33 22.57 23.98
CA GLU A 508 11.65 23.87 23.38
C GLU A 508 12.77 23.76 22.32
N GLU A 509 13.68 22.82 22.47
CA GLU A 509 14.86 22.66 21.61
C GLU A 509 14.59 21.77 20.37
N VAL A 510 13.46 21.06 20.35
CA VAL A 510 13.09 20.10 19.30
C VAL A 510 13.19 20.72 17.91
N ARG A 511 12.76 21.99 17.72
CA ARG A 511 12.85 22.68 16.42
C ARG A 511 14.29 22.89 15.97
N THR A 512 15.15 23.35 16.88
CA THR A 512 16.56 23.64 16.61
C THR A 512 17.33 22.37 16.30
N VAL A 513 17.12 21.31 17.08
CA VAL A 513 17.74 20.01 16.85
C VAL A 513 17.26 19.41 15.53
N THR A 514 15.95 19.48 15.23
CA THR A 514 15.40 19.00 13.95
C THR A 514 16.07 19.70 12.75
N ALA A 515 16.16 21.02 12.78
CA ALA A 515 16.79 21.79 11.71
C ALA A 515 18.27 21.45 11.52
N SER A 516 19.00 21.28 12.64
CA SER A 516 20.41 20.88 12.63
C SER A 516 20.60 19.48 12.03
N TRP A 517 19.81 18.49 12.47
CA TRP A 517 19.90 17.12 12.00
C TRP A 517 19.51 16.98 10.53
N LEU A 518 18.47 17.67 10.07
CA LEU A 518 18.12 17.70 8.64
C LEU A 518 19.25 18.34 7.82
N SER A 519 19.85 19.43 8.31
CA SER A 519 21.00 20.05 7.66
C SER A 519 22.20 19.10 7.61
N GLN A 520 22.48 18.34 8.67
CA GLN A 520 23.57 17.36 8.70
C GLN A 520 23.33 16.20 7.74
N LEU A 521 22.08 15.71 7.63
CA LEU A 521 21.70 14.69 6.66
C LEU A 521 21.94 15.18 5.23
N LEU A 522 21.50 16.40 4.91
CA LEU A 522 21.67 17.02 3.59
C LEU A 522 23.13 17.42 3.29
N GLN A 523 23.97 17.59 4.30
CA GLN A 523 25.40 17.89 4.13
C GLN A 523 26.28 16.64 4.01
N GLY A 524 25.75 15.45 4.35
CA GLY A 524 26.57 14.24 4.42
C GLY A 524 27.59 14.30 5.57
N SER A 525 27.18 14.77 6.74
CA SER A 525 28.05 14.83 7.93
C SER A 525 28.68 13.46 8.25
N PRO A 526 30.01 13.33 8.35
CA PRO A 526 30.67 12.05 8.65
C PRO A 526 30.22 11.43 9.98
N ALA A 527 29.98 12.26 11.00
CA ALA A 527 29.55 11.78 12.32
C ALA A 527 28.15 11.16 12.30
N LEU A 528 27.23 11.76 11.53
CA LEU A 528 25.90 11.20 11.31
C LEU A 528 25.98 9.99 10.37
N GLY A 529 26.85 10.04 9.36
CA GLY A 529 27.03 8.99 8.37
C GLY A 529 27.46 7.66 8.98
N THR A 530 28.41 7.65 9.92
CA THR A 530 28.85 6.43 10.61
C THR A 530 27.73 5.79 11.43
N GLN A 531 26.94 6.60 12.14
CA GLN A 531 25.78 6.11 12.89
C GLN A 531 24.67 5.57 11.97
N LEU A 532 24.42 6.25 10.85
CA LEU A 532 23.45 5.79 9.85
C LEU A 532 23.86 4.44 9.26
N VAL A 533 25.11 4.30 8.84
CA VAL A 533 25.66 3.05 8.31
C VAL A 533 25.54 1.92 9.32
N HIS A 534 25.90 2.17 10.59
CA HIS A 534 25.74 1.20 11.66
C HIS A 534 24.28 0.70 11.76
N TRP A 535 23.30 1.60 11.80
CA TRP A 535 21.89 1.21 11.89
C TRP A 535 21.35 0.55 10.62
N VAL A 536 21.84 0.93 9.44
CA VAL A 536 21.49 0.26 8.18
C VAL A 536 21.98 -1.20 8.19
N GLN A 537 23.24 -1.43 8.58
CA GLN A 537 23.81 -2.78 8.72
C GLN A 537 23.11 -3.58 9.81
N ALA A 538 22.85 -2.98 10.97
CA ALA A 538 22.18 -3.61 12.10
C ALA A 538 20.76 -4.08 11.75
N ARG A 539 19.94 -3.24 11.09
CA ARG A 539 18.51 -3.51 10.89
C ARG A 539 18.17 -4.26 9.62
N PHE A 540 18.95 -4.05 8.56
CA PHE A 540 18.63 -4.56 7.23
C PHE A 540 19.65 -5.54 6.69
N ARG A 541 20.77 -5.77 7.41
CA ARG A 541 21.87 -6.64 6.95
C ARG A 541 22.40 -6.25 5.56
N TYR A 542 22.38 -4.94 5.29
CA TYR A 542 22.87 -4.37 4.04
C TYR A 542 24.27 -3.80 4.25
N ALA A 543 25.24 -4.31 3.49
CA ALA A 543 26.63 -3.89 3.57
C ALA A 543 26.80 -2.54 2.85
N MET A 544 26.77 -1.46 3.64
CA MET A 544 27.01 -0.09 3.15
C MET A 544 28.27 0.46 3.82
N SER A 545 29.17 1.10 3.07
CA SER A 545 30.28 1.88 3.64
C SER A 545 29.91 3.36 3.79
N SER A 546 30.72 4.11 4.53
CA SER A 546 30.54 5.57 4.62
C SER A 546 30.79 6.27 3.28
N GLU A 547 31.67 5.71 2.45
CA GLU A 547 31.94 6.20 1.09
C GLU A 547 30.72 6.00 0.19
N ASP A 548 30.09 4.82 0.23
CA ASP A 548 28.86 4.53 -0.53
C ASP A 548 27.72 5.47 -0.14
N LEU A 549 27.56 5.73 1.17
CA LEU A 549 26.56 6.67 1.66
C LEU A 549 26.80 8.08 1.13
N SER A 550 28.06 8.54 1.11
CA SER A 550 28.42 9.86 0.59
C SER A 550 28.16 9.99 -0.91
N ALA A 551 28.57 8.98 -1.70
CA ALA A 551 28.34 8.93 -3.14
C ALA A 551 26.84 8.89 -3.48
N TRP A 552 26.07 8.09 -2.74
CA TRP A 552 24.61 8.04 -2.89
C TRP A 552 23.96 9.39 -2.56
N LEU A 553 24.40 10.07 -1.50
CA LEU A 553 23.87 11.38 -1.14
C LEU A 553 24.19 12.43 -2.20
N GLU A 554 25.41 12.42 -2.75
CA GLU A 554 25.80 13.30 -3.85
C GLU A 554 24.90 13.10 -5.08
N ASP A 555 24.62 11.86 -5.47
CA ASP A 555 23.69 11.55 -6.57
C ASP A 555 22.26 12.00 -6.28
N GLU A 556 21.76 11.74 -5.07
CA GLU A 556 20.42 12.16 -4.63
C GLU A 556 20.25 13.69 -4.63
N LEU A 557 21.35 14.44 -4.38
CA LEU A 557 21.40 15.90 -4.38
C LEU A 557 21.77 16.53 -5.75
N ALA A 558 22.43 15.79 -6.65
CA ALA A 558 22.89 16.29 -7.95
C ALA A 558 21.78 16.42 -8.99
N GLY A 559 20.64 15.73 -8.81
CA GLY A 559 19.49 15.82 -9.70
C GLY A 559 18.84 17.21 -9.74
N GLY A 560 18.17 17.54 -10.86
CA GLY A 560 17.62 18.89 -11.14
C GLY A 560 16.61 19.47 -10.13
N ARG A 561 16.19 18.72 -9.10
CA ARG A 561 15.34 19.17 -7.98
C ARG A 561 15.92 18.82 -6.59
N GLY A 562 17.25 18.67 -6.51
CA GLY A 562 18.13 18.48 -5.34
C GLY A 562 17.46 18.17 -4.00
N GLY A 563 17.55 16.92 -3.52
CA GLY A 563 17.20 16.55 -2.14
C GLY A 563 15.74 16.74 -1.70
N ILE A 564 14.86 17.32 -2.52
CA ILE A 564 13.44 17.52 -2.18
C ILE A 564 12.73 16.19 -1.89
N PRO A 565 12.87 15.11 -2.69
CA PRO A 565 12.28 13.82 -2.36
C PRO A 565 12.70 13.30 -0.98
N LEU A 566 14.00 13.41 -0.67
CA LEU A 566 14.58 13.00 0.60
C LEU A 566 14.00 13.80 1.77
N LEU A 567 13.94 15.14 1.63
CA LEU A 567 13.40 16.03 2.64
C LEU A 567 11.91 15.78 2.87
N ARG A 568 11.13 15.65 1.79
CA ARG A 568 9.69 15.35 1.82
C ARG A 568 9.42 14.08 2.61
N GLU A 569 10.10 12.99 2.26
CA GLU A 569 9.86 11.69 2.88
C GLU A 569 10.29 11.67 4.36
N THR A 570 11.39 12.35 4.69
CA THR A 570 11.81 12.58 6.08
C THR A 570 10.73 13.31 6.87
N CYS A 571 10.18 14.39 6.31
CA CYS A 571 9.16 15.20 6.95
C CYS A 571 7.87 14.42 7.18
N ARG A 572 7.35 13.71 6.17
CA ARG A 572 6.14 12.89 6.29
C ARG A 572 6.28 11.79 7.35
N ARG A 573 7.45 11.15 7.43
CA ARG A 573 7.71 10.02 8.33
C ARG A 573 7.93 10.43 9.80
N MET A 574 8.25 11.69 10.04
CA MET A 574 8.53 12.28 11.35
C MET A 574 7.52 13.35 11.80
N GLY A 575 6.57 13.72 10.92
CA GLY A 575 5.55 14.74 11.19
C GLY A 575 6.11 16.16 11.13
N ILE A 576 7.25 16.39 10.48
CA ILE A 576 7.90 17.70 10.47
C ILE A 576 7.16 18.62 9.48
N GLN A 577 6.69 19.77 9.95
CA GLN A 577 6.12 20.82 9.11
C GLN A 577 7.16 21.91 8.86
N LEU A 578 7.52 22.09 7.60
CA LEU A 578 8.49 23.08 7.16
C LEU A 578 7.81 24.32 6.57
N LEU A 579 8.46 25.47 6.71
CA LEU A 579 8.05 26.71 6.07
C LEU A 579 8.11 26.58 4.55
N ALA A 580 7.03 26.97 3.86
CA ALA A 580 7.01 26.99 2.41
C ALA A 580 7.97 28.06 1.88
N ARG A 581 9.14 27.63 1.39
CA ARG A 581 10.15 28.46 0.73
C ARG A 581 10.91 27.66 -0.32
N ASP A 582 11.60 28.37 -1.20
CA ASP A 582 12.50 27.76 -2.17
C ASP A 582 13.81 27.33 -1.48
N TYR A 583 13.84 26.10 -0.97
CA TYR A 583 15.07 25.51 -0.41
C TYR A 583 16.05 25.21 -1.54
N ASN A 584 17.23 25.83 -1.50
CA ASN A 584 18.32 25.49 -2.41
C ASN A 584 19.14 24.34 -1.80
N LEU A 585 18.93 23.14 -2.32
CA LEU A 585 19.44 21.87 -1.78
C LEU A 585 20.39 21.17 -2.77
N THR A 586 20.93 21.88 -3.77
CA THR A 586 21.82 21.26 -4.75
C THR A 586 23.22 21.06 -4.18
N SER A 587 23.92 20.01 -4.61
CA SER A 587 25.32 19.71 -4.22
C SER A 587 26.31 20.86 -4.47
N THR A 588 25.97 21.76 -5.40
CA THR A 588 26.76 22.96 -5.76
C THR A 588 26.38 24.21 -4.97
N SER A 589 25.26 24.21 -4.25
CA SER A 589 24.84 25.35 -3.45
C SER A 589 25.57 25.36 -2.11
N SER A 590 26.21 26.48 -1.78
CA SER A 590 26.74 26.66 -0.42
C SER A 590 25.56 26.76 0.55
N PRO A 591 25.62 26.12 1.74
CA PRO A 591 24.61 26.30 2.76
C PRO A 591 24.40 27.79 3.06
N ILE A 592 23.17 28.20 3.36
CA ILE A 592 22.85 29.60 3.62
C ILE A 592 23.63 30.02 4.88
N THR A 593 24.38 31.13 4.76
CA THR A 593 25.14 31.69 5.88
C THR A 593 24.29 32.69 6.66
N ASN A 594 24.02 32.40 7.93
CA ASN A 594 23.48 33.38 8.87
C ASN A 594 24.54 33.66 9.95
N GLY A 595 25.34 34.71 9.76
CA GLY A 595 26.55 34.93 10.54
C GLY A 595 27.59 33.83 10.32
N ASN A 596 28.05 33.18 11.40
CA ASN A 596 29.03 32.09 11.34
C ASN A 596 28.42 30.70 11.06
N HIS A 597 27.08 30.57 11.01
CA HIS A 597 26.42 29.27 10.85
C HIS A 597 26.04 29.01 9.38
N LYS A 598 26.54 27.91 8.82
CA LYS A 598 26.22 27.37 7.49
C LYS A 598 25.16 26.26 7.64
N ALA A 599 23.93 26.50 7.19
CA ALA A 599 22.85 25.50 7.27
C ALA A 599 21.95 25.52 6.03
N TYR A 600 21.40 24.37 5.66
CA TYR A 600 20.36 24.28 4.62
C TYR A 600 18.97 24.60 5.19
N ILE A 601 18.76 24.29 6.47
CA ILE A 601 17.51 24.45 7.20
C ILE A 601 17.83 25.09 8.54
N PHE A 602 17.12 26.17 8.88
CA PHE A 602 17.23 26.89 10.14
C PHE A 602 16.09 26.50 11.09
N SER A 603 16.25 26.77 12.38
CA SER A 603 15.20 26.53 13.38
C SER A 603 13.89 27.27 13.05
N SER A 604 13.97 28.47 12.45
CA SER A 604 12.81 29.24 11.98
C SER A 604 12.03 28.57 10.85
N ASP A 605 12.63 27.61 10.16
CA ASP A 605 11.99 26.89 9.07
C ASP A 605 11.14 25.72 9.56
N VAL A 606 11.37 25.24 10.79
CA VAL A 606 10.58 24.18 11.41
C VAL A 606 9.39 24.83 12.12
N LEU A 607 8.23 24.82 11.46
CA LEU A 607 7.01 25.45 11.97
C LEU A 607 6.40 24.64 13.12
N ASN A 608 6.32 23.33 12.95
CA ASN A 608 5.69 22.43 13.91
C ASN A 608 6.17 20.99 13.72
N ILE A 609 5.98 20.17 14.76
CA ILE A 609 6.03 18.71 14.68
C ILE A 609 4.60 18.24 14.88
N ALA A 610 3.98 17.63 13.87
CA ALA A 610 2.67 17.04 13.95
C ALA A 610 2.76 15.60 14.53
N PRO A 611 1.80 15.16 15.34
CA PRO A 611 1.73 13.77 15.79
C PRO A 611 1.45 12.84 14.60
N ILE A 612 2.11 11.69 14.57
CA ILE A 612 1.80 10.61 13.63
C ILE A 612 1.11 9.51 14.42
N PHE A 613 -0.10 9.12 14.02
CA PHE A 613 -0.85 8.10 14.73
C PHE A 613 -1.19 6.90 13.84
N LYS A 614 -1.49 5.78 14.49
CA LYS A 614 -2.12 4.60 13.92
C LYS A 614 -3.35 4.25 14.74
N SER A 615 -4.46 3.94 14.09
CA SER A 615 -5.73 3.58 14.75
C SER A 615 -6.16 2.17 14.37
N SER A 616 -6.63 1.39 15.35
CA SER A 616 -7.16 0.03 15.16
C SER A 616 -8.58 0.02 14.55
N THR A 617 -8.91 1.00 13.71
CA THR A 617 -10.24 1.15 13.12
C THR A 617 -10.56 -0.06 12.23
N PRO A 618 -11.71 -0.72 12.38
CA PRO A 618 -12.09 -1.84 11.54
C PRO A 618 -12.33 -1.38 10.09
N ARG A 619 -12.11 -2.30 9.15
CA ARG A 619 -12.42 -2.08 7.73
C ARG A 619 -13.94 -2.18 7.50
N ALA A 620 -14.44 -1.44 6.51
CA ALA A 620 -15.80 -1.59 5.98
C ALA A 620 -15.87 -2.86 5.12
N ALA A 621 -16.04 -4.01 5.78
CA ALA A 621 -15.97 -5.32 5.15
C ALA A 621 -16.98 -5.46 4.00
N MET A 622 -18.22 -4.98 4.19
CA MET A 622 -19.24 -5.03 3.14
C MET A 622 -18.87 -4.24 1.88
N ALA A 623 -18.30 -3.03 2.07
CA ALA A 623 -17.90 -2.19 0.95
C ALA A 623 -16.69 -2.78 0.21
N ASP A 624 -15.71 -3.31 0.97
CA ASP A 624 -14.53 -3.96 0.42
C ASP A 624 -14.89 -5.23 -0.37
N GLU A 625 -15.79 -6.06 0.14
CA GLU A 625 -16.30 -7.26 -0.55
C GLU A 625 -17.00 -6.90 -1.86
N ALA A 626 -17.94 -5.94 -1.84
CA ALA A 626 -18.63 -5.48 -3.04
C ALA A 626 -17.67 -4.91 -4.08
N PHE A 627 -16.67 -4.14 -3.64
CA PHE A 627 -15.66 -3.55 -4.52
C PHE A 627 -14.80 -4.62 -5.20
N GLU A 628 -14.32 -5.60 -4.43
CA GLU A 628 -13.49 -6.69 -4.95
C GLU A 628 -14.27 -7.62 -5.88
N HIS A 629 -15.49 -8.00 -5.51
CA HIS A 629 -16.37 -8.79 -6.38
C HIS A 629 -16.74 -8.05 -7.67
N GLY A 630 -17.01 -6.75 -7.59
CA GLY A 630 -17.24 -5.92 -8.76
C GLY A 630 -16.03 -5.90 -9.70
N ARG A 631 -14.83 -5.73 -9.14
CA ARG A 631 -13.58 -5.74 -9.92
C ARG A 631 -13.29 -7.09 -10.57
N LEU A 632 -13.48 -8.20 -9.85
CA LEU A 632 -13.29 -9.54 -10.38
C LEU A 632 -14.27 -9.83 -11.52
N SER A 633 -15.54 -9.47 -11.36
CA SER A 633 -16.57 -9.65 -12.39
C SER A 633 -16.23 -8.88 -13.68
N LEU A 634 -15.76 -7.62 -13.54
CA LEU A 634 -15.31 -6.81 -14.68
C LEU A 634 -14.04 -7.37 -15.35
N SER A 635 -13.16 -8.03 -14.60
CA SER A 635 -11.96 -8.64 -15.18
C SER A 635 -12.25 -9.88 -16.01
N GLN A 636 -13.25 -10.67 -15.60
CA GLN A 636 -13.68 -11.89 -16.31
C GLN A 636 -14.44 -11.59 -17.60
N GLU A 637 -15.06 -10.39 -17.68
CA GLU A 637 -15.70 -9.88 -18.90
C GLU A 637 -14.73 -9.89 -20.10
N SER A 638 -13.43 -9.66 -19.85
CA SER A 638 -12.41 -9.62 -20.91
C SER A 638 -12.03 -10.98 -21.49
N THR A 639 -12.36 -12.10 -20.82
CA THR A 639 -11.91 -13.44 -21.21
C THR A 639 -12.98 -14.32 -21.84
N ASN A 640 -14.28 -14.08 -21.59
CA ASN A 640 -15.37 -14.96 -22.04
C ASN A 640 -16.33 -14.25 -22.99
N SER A 641 -16.66 -14.84 -24.15
CA SER A 641 -17.55 -14.26 -25.18
C SER A 641 -19.05 -14.21 -24.82
N SER A 642 -19.42 -14.50 -23.57
CA SER A 642 -20.80 -14.42 -23.03
C SER A 642 -21.01 -13.21 -22.09
N SER A 643 -20.15 -12.20 -22.24
CA SER A 643 -19.72 -11.21 -21.24
C SER A 643 -20.68 -10.09 -20.85
N GLU A 644 -21.69 -9.74 -21.66
CA GLU A 644 -22.45 -8.49 -21.45
C GLU A 644 -23.23 -8.47 -20.12
N LYS A 645 -23.72 -9.63 -19.66
CA LYS A 645 -24.45 -9.72 -18.39
C LYS A 645 -23.52 -9.65 -17.18
N GLU A 646 -22.32 -10.19 -17.29
CA GLU A 646 -21.33 -10.22 -16.20
C GLU A 646 -20.70 -8.84 -15.99
N GLY A 647 -20.46 -8.09 -17.08
CA GLY A 647 -20.04 -6.70 -17.02
C GLY A 647 -21.05 -5.79 -16.33
N GLN A 648 -22.35 -5.99 -16.61
CA GLN A 648 -23.44 -5.26 -15.95
C GLN A 648 -23.50 -5.53 -14.44
N VAL A 649 -23.33 -6.80 -14.02
CA VAL A 649 -23.26 -7.17 -12.59
C VAL A 649 -22.05 -6.53 -11.93
N GLY A 650 -20.88 -6.56 -12.59
CA GLY A 650 -19.67 -5.91 -12.09
C GLY A 650 -19.84 -4.40 -11.90
N TYR A 651 -20.54 -3.73 -12.82
CA TYR A 651 -20.89 -2.32 -12.71
C TYR A 651 -21.84 -2.03 -11.53
N GLU A 652 -22.90 -2.82 -11.37
CA GLU A 652 -23.86 -2.66 -10.28
C GLU A 652 -23.19 -2.83 -8.91
N LEU A 653 -22.31 -3.84 -8.77
CA LEU A 653 -21.51 -4.06 -7.57
C LEU A 653 -20.55 -2.91 -7.29
N MET A 654 -19.93 -2.33 -8.32
CA MET A 654 -19.04 -1.18 -8.17
C MET A 654 -19.80 0.07 -7.67
N MET A 655 -21.02 0.28 -8.18
CA MET A 655 -21.90 1.38 -7.73
C MET A 655 -22.44 1.15 -6.30
N GLU A 656 -22.74 -0.10 -5.94
CA GLU A 656 -23.11 -0.49 -4.59
C GLU A 656 -21.95 -0.26 -3.60
N ALA A 657 -20.74 -0.70 -3.95
CA ALA A 657 -19.53 -0.47 -3.16
C ALA A 657 -19.30 1.02 -2.89
N MET A 658 -19.47 1.86 -3.91
CA MET A 658 -19.38 3.31 -3.77
C MET A 658 -20.40 3.85 -2.75
N ALA A 659 -21.66 3.43 -2.85
CA ALA A 659 -22.70 3.85 -1.91
C ALA A 659 -22.41 3.38 -0.47
N LEU A 660 -21.89 2.16 -0.30
CA LEU A 660 -21.49 1.63 0.99
C LEU A 660 -20.31 2.41 1.59
N TYR A 661 -19.29 2.75 0.80
CA TYR A 661 -18.18 3.62 1.25
C TYR A 661 -18.64 5.02 1.65
N GLU A 662 -19.55 5.64 0.88
CA GLU A 662 -20.12 6.95 1.23
C GLU A 662 -20.90 6.90 2.55
N GLN A 663 -21.64 5.82 2.80
CA GLN A 663 -22.43 5.68 4.02
C GLN A 663 -21.60 5.34 5.26
N THR A 664 -20.52 4.56 5.09
CA THR A 664 -19.65 4.12 6.19
C THR A 664 -18.59 5.16 6.54
N TYR A 665 -17.75 5.54 5.57
CA TYR A 665 -16.62 6.46 5.78
C TYR A 665 -16.96 7.92 5.48
N GLY A 666 -17.96 8.16 4.64
CA GLY A 666 -18.28 9.49 4.13
C GLY A 666 -17.54 9.84 2.83
N LEU A 667 -17.81 11.05 2.34
CA LEU A 667 -17.31 11.55 1.05
C LEU A 667 -15.79 11.84 1.04
N LEU A 668 -15.20 12.07 2.22
CA LEU A 668 -13.80 12.48 2.38
C LEU A 668 -13.00 11.38 3.09
N HIS A 669 -12.81 10.26 2.40
CA HIS A 669 -11.98 9.15 2.87
C HIS A 669 -11.12 8.59 1.71
N PRO A 670 -9.87 8.14 1.97
CA PRO A 670 -9.00 7.62 0.92
C PRO A 670 -9.61 6.46 0.11
N GLU A 671 -10.30 5.53 0.78
CA GLU A 671 -10.93 4.39 0.08
C GLU A 671 -12.15 4.82 -0.75
N THR A 672 -12.96 5.77 -0.27
CA THR A 672 -14.07 6.35 -1.07
C THR A 672 -13.51 7.06 -2.31
N ALA A 673 -12.41 7.80 -2.18
CA ALA A 673 -11.76 8.48 -3.31
C ALA A 673 -11.23 7.50 -4.36
N LYS A 674 -10.64 6.37 -3.93
CA LYS A 674 -10.21 5.30 -4.84
C LYS A 674 -11.39 4.67 -5.56
N CYS A 675 -12.48 4.39 -4.84
CA CYS A 675 -13.70 3.86 -5.43
C CYS A 675 -14.27 4.80 -6.50
N TYR A 676 -14.33 6.11 -6.22
CA TYR A 676 -14.73 7.11 -7.23
C TYR A 676 -13.85 7.08 -8.48
N ALA A 677 -12.53 6.95 -8.35
CA ALA A 677 -11.63 6.90 -9.50
C ALA A 677 -11.83 5.61 -10.33
N SER A 678 -12.07 4.47 -9.68
CA SER A 678 -12.40 3.21 -10.35
C SER A 678 -13.73 3.31 -11.09
N VAL A 679 -14.78 3.83 -10.45
CA VAL A 679 -16.10 4.08 -11.08
C VAL A 679 -15.97 5.06 -12.25
N ALA A 680 -15.19 6.13 -12.10
CA ALA A 680 -14.98 7.11 -13.17
C ALA A 680 -14.33 6.48 -14.41
N THR A 681 -13.34 5.60 -14.20
CA THR A 681 -12.66 4.88 -15.28
C THR A 681 -13.62 3.93 -16.00
N LEU A 682 -14.47 3.22 -15.25
CA LEU A 682 -15.50 2.34 -15.80
C LEU A 682 -16.53 3.11 -16.64
N LEU A 683 -17.06 4.22 -16.11
CA LEU A 683 -17.99 5.09 -16.82
C LEU A 683 -17.38 5.68 -18.11
N TYR A 684 -16.09 5.98 -18.08
CA TYR A 684 -15.35 6.44 -19.25
C TYR A 684 -15.34 5.39 -20.36
N HIS A 685 -15.03 4.12 -20.02
CA HIS A 685 -15.07 3.02 -20.99
C HIS A 685 -16.47 2.74 -21.54
N MET A 686 -17.52 3.00 -20.75
CA MET A 686 -18.92 2.91 -21.18
C MET A 686 -19.38 4.11 -22.04
N GLY A 687 -18.51 5.09 -22.32
CA GLY A 687 -18.84 6.28 -23.11
C GLY A 687 -19.61 7.36 -22.35
N GLN A 688 -19.81 7.22 -21.03
CA GLN A 688 -20.46 8.22 -20.19
C GLN A 688 -19.48 9.29 -19.69
N GLN A 689 -18.95 10.09 -20.62
CA GLN A 689 -17.84 11.02 -20.37
C GLN A 689 -18.15 12.08 -19.29
N THR A 690 -19.37 12.64 -19.27
CA THR A 690 -19.76 13.67 -18.29
C THR A 690 -19.81 13.12 -16.87
N ALA A 691 -20.40 11.93 -16.68
CA ALA A 691 -20.47 11.27 -15.39
C ALA A 691 -19.06 10.84 -14.91
N ALA A 692 -18.24 10.30 -15.80
CA ALA A 692 -16.84 9.97 -15.51
C ALA A 692 -16.08 11.20 -14.98
N LEU A 693 -16.24 12.35 -15.64
CA LEU A 693 -15.61 13.59 -15.21
C LEU A 693 -16.07 14.03 -13.81
N GLU A 694 -17.36 13.93 -13.49
CA GLU A 694 -17.89 14.30 -12.18
C GLU A 694 -17.32 13.43 -11.06
N TYR A 695 -17.30 12.11 -11.24
CA TYR A 695 -16.73 11.20 -10.24
C TYR A 695 -15.21 11.36 -10.12
N GLN A 696 -14.50 11.61 -11.22
CA GLN A 696 -13.07 11.86 -11.17
C GLN A 696 -12.73 13.14 -10.40
N ARG A 697 -13.54 14.20 -10.54
CA ARG A 697 -13.41 15.41 -9.72
C ARG A 697 -13.64 15.13 -8.24
N LYS A 698 -14.64 14.29 -7.89
CA LYS A 698 -14.85 13.85 -6.51
C LYS A 698 -13.67 13.06 -5.97
N ALA A 699 -13.09 12.15 -6.76
CA ALA A 699 -11.89 11.39 -6.39
C ALA A 699 -10.71 12.30 -6.07
N VAL A 700 -10.44 13.30 -6.92
CA VAL A 700 -9.37 14.29 -6.70
C VAL A 700 -9.62 15.08 -5.42
N VAL A 701 -10.81 15.66 -5.23
CA VAL A 701 -11.13 16.45 -4.03
C VAL A 701 -11.02 15.61 -2.75
N GLY A 702 -11.49 14.36 -2.78
CA GLY A 702 -11.35 13.42 -1.68
C GLY A 702 -9.87 13.18 -1.34
N ALA A 703 -9.07 12.79 -2.33
CA ALA A 703 -7.66 12.47 -2.15
C ALA A 703 -6.79 13.66 -1.73
N GLU A 704 -7.04 14.87 -2.26
CA GLU A 704 -6.36 16.11 -1.84
C GLU A 704 -6.54 16.38 -0.35
N ARG A 705 -7.76 16.20 0.17
CA ARG A 705 -8.09 16.51 1.57
C ARG A 705 -7.64 15.43 2.54
N THR A 706 -7.57 14.17 2.10
CA THR A 706 -7.24 13.04 2.98
C THR A 706 -5.77 12.66 2.93
N CYS A 707 -5.21 12.52 1.72
CA CYS A 707 -3.84 12.02 1.51
C CYS A 707 -2.85 13.16 1.23
N GLY A 708 -3.34 14.28 0.70
CA GLY A 708 -2.53 15.42 0.25
C GLY A 708 -2.37 15.47 -1.28
N ILE A 709 -2.05 16.66 -1.78
CA ILE A 709 -1.88 16.94 -3.22
C ILE A 709 -0.74 16.15 -3.86
N ASP A 710 0.29 15.83 -3.08
CA ASP A 710 1.54 15.21 -3.54
C ASP A 710 1.58 13.68 -3.30
N HIS A 711 0.45 13.09 -2.89
CA HIS A 711 0.33 11.64 -2.75
C HIS A 711 0.27 10.98 -4.14
N PRO A 712 0.96 9.83 -4.36
CA PRO A 712 0.98 9.16 -5.67
C PRO A 712 -0.41 8.93 -6.27
N ASP A 713 -1.37 8.44 -5.47
CA ASP A 713 -2.77 8.23 -5.91
C ASP A 713 -3.43 9.55 -6.35
N THR A 714 -3.24 10.65 -5.61
CA THR A 714 -3.80 11.96 -5.98
C THR A 714 -3.24 12.45 -7.31
N ILE A 715 -1.95 12.23 -7.55
CA ILE A 715 -1.32 12.64 -8.81
C ILE A 715 -1.83 11.79 -9.98
N ASN A 716 -2.01 10.48 -9.79
CA ASN A 716 -2.68 9.63 -10.77
C ASN A 716 -4.12 10.10 -11.05
N PHE A 717 -4.85 10.53 -10.02
CA PHE A 717 -6.20 11.07 -10.20
C PHE A 717 -6.21 12.38 -10.99
N TYR A 718 -5.21 13.26 -10.84
CA TYR A 718 -5.07 14.43 -11.71
C TYR A 718 -4.82 14.06 -13.16
N LEU A 719 -4.05 13.00 -13.43
CA LEU A 719 -3.76 12.57 -14.81
C LEU A 719 -5.01 12.07 -15.52
N ASN A 720 -5.80 11.23 -14.86
CA ASN A 720 -7.08 10.78 -15.39
C ASN A 720 -8.07 11.95 -15.53
N LEU A 721 -8.08 12.88 -14.57
CA LEU A 721 -8.91 14.09 -14.67
C LEU A 721 -8.53 14.93 -15.90
N GLY A 722 -7.23 15.09 -16.16
CA GLY A 722 -6.74 15.81 -17.34
C GLY A 722 -7.23 15.17 -18.65
N LEU A 723 -7.19 13.84 -18.76
CA LEU A 723 -7.73 13.13 -19.92
C LEU A 723 -9.24 13.33 -20.07
N PHE A 724 -10.01 13.19 -18.99
CA PHE A 724 -11.47 13.30 -19.06
C PHE A 724 -11.94 14.73 -19.38
N GLU A 725 -11.23 15.77 -18.91
CA GLU A 725 -11.53 17.16 -19.28
C GLU A 725 -11.29 17.43 -20.78
N GLN A 726 -10.30 16.78 -21.40
CA GLN A 726 -10.03 16.92 -22.83
C GLN A 726 -11.13 16.29 -23.68
N GLU A 727 -11.65 15.13 -23.28
CA GLU A 727 -12.73 14.45 -23.99
C GLU A 727 -14.06 15.24 -23.94
N VAL A 728 -14.32 15.93 -22.83
CA VAL A 728 -15.45 16.87 -22.72
C VAL A 728 -15.21 18.18 -23.49
N GLY A 729 -13.97 18.44 -23.93
CA GLY A 729 -13.60 19.57 -24.79
C GLY A 729 -12.94 20.76 -24.07
N ASP A 730 -12.68 20.70 -22.76
CA ASP A 730 -11.95 21.76 -22.03
C ASP A 730 -10.44 21.50 -22.01
N VAL A 731 -9.85 21.64 -23.19
CA VAL A 731 -8.41 21.41 -23.40
C VAL A 731 -7.51 22.35 -22.56
N PRO A 732 -7.80 23.66 -22.41
CA PRO A 732 -6.99 24.54 -21.57
C PRO A 732 -6.95 24.12 -20.09
N ARG A 733 -8.07 23.64 -19.53
CA ARG A 733 -8.09 23.12 -18.15
C ARG A 733 -7.31 21.81 -18.06
N SER A 734 -7.52 20.89 -19.01
CA SER A 734 -6.78 19.63 -19.10
C SER A 734 -5.26 19.84 -19.04
N LEU A 735 -4.72 20.70 -19.90
CA LEU A 735 -3.28 20.98 -19.95
C LEU A 735 -2.72 21.57 -18.65
N ARG A 736 -3.48 22.43 -17.95
CA ARG A 736 -3.06 22.97 -16.64
C ARG A 736 -3.00 21.87 -15.58
N ILE A 737 -3.99 20.98 -15.54
CA ILE A 737 -4.06 19.88 -14.58
C ILE A 737 -2.93 18.89 -14.85
N LEU A 738 -2.73 18.48 -16.11
CA LEU A 738 -1.63 17.58 -16.48
C LEU A 738 -0.27 18.19 -16.14
N ARG A 739 -0.07 19.50 -16.40
CA ARG A 739 1.17 20.17 -16.00
C ARG A 739 1.37 20.15 -14.49
N HIS A 740 0.32 20.43 -13.73
CA HIS A 740 0.36 20.37 -12.27
C HIS A 740 0.77 18.97 -11.78
N ALA A 741 0.16 17.92 -12.34
CA ALA A 741 0.51 16.53 -12.01
C ALA A 741 1.98 16.20 -12.31
N MET A 742 2.50 16.62 -13.48
CA MET A 742 3.91 16.43 -13.84
C MET A 742 4.87 17.16 -12.90
N ASP A 743 4.53 18.39 -12.52
CA ASP A 743 5.34 19.19 -11.60
C ASP A 743 5.37 18.53 -10.21
N LEU A 744 4.23 18.03 -9.71
CA LEU A 744 4.17 17.26 -8.47
C LEU A 744 4.98 15.97 -8.55
N TRP A 745 4.81 15.16 -9.59
CA TRP A 745 5.56 13.92 -9.77
C TRP A 745 7.06 14.12 -9.77
N SER A 746 7.55 15.15 -10.44
CA SER A 746 8.97 15.46 -10.46
C SER A 746 9.50 15.91 -9.09
N TYR A 747 8.65 16.46 -8.19
CA TYR A 747 9.02 16.70 -6.79
C TYR A 747 9.02 15.43 -5.92
N VAL A 748 8.17 14.44 -6.22
CA VAL A 748 8.08 13.22 -5.42
C VAL A 748 9.17 12.21 -5.78
N HIS A 749 9.44 11.97 -7.06
CA HIS A 749 10.36 10.89 -7.50
C HIS A 749 11.74 11.39 -7.92
N GLY A 750 11.80 12.64 -8.39
CA GLY A 750 12.93 13.13 -9.19
C GLY A 750 12.82 12.69 -10.65
N PRO A 751 13.78 13.08 -11.50
CA PRO A 751 13.75 12.72 -12.91
C PRO A 751 14.01 11.22 -13.12
N GLY A 752 13.21 10.59 -13.98
CA GLY A 752 13.49 9.27 -14.51
C GLY A 752 12.83 8.07 -13.84
N HIS A 753 11.77 8.31 -13.08
CA HIS A 753 10.87 7.25 -12.61
C HIS A 753 10.03 6.67 -13.77
N PRO A 754 9.75 5.34 -13.79
CA PRO A 754 8.91 4.72 -14.83
C PRO A 754 7.54 5.39 -15.01
N ASP A 755 6.83 5.68 -13.91
CA ASP A 755 5.48 6.28 -14.01
C ASP A 755 5.42 7.62 -14.76
N SER A 756 6.55 8.34 -14.91
CA SER A 756 6.55 9.58 -15.72
C SER A 756 6.15 9.33 -17.18
N ILE A 757 6.32 8.09 -17.67
CA ILE A 757 5.89 7.65 -19.00
C ILE A 757 4.39 7.91 -19.19
N THR A 758 3.55 7.59 -18.20
CA THR A 758 2.09 7.73 -18.30
C THR A 758 1.68 9.19 -18.42
N ALA A 759 2.28 10.12 -17.66
CA ALA A 759 1.98 11.54 -17.83
C ALA A 759 2.47 12.08 -19.16
N ASP A 760 3.69 11.73 -19.58
CA ASP A 760 4.24 12.19 -20.86
C ASP A 760 3.35 11.72 -22.03
N SER A 761 2.87 10.47 -22.00
CA SER A 761 1.90 9.94 -22.97
C SER A 761 0.55 10.66 -22.90
N ASN A 762 -0.01 10.90 -21.72
CA ASN A 762 -1.31 11.60 -21.59
C ASN A 762 -1.23 13.03 -22.14
N VAL A 763 -0.15 13.75 -21.85
CA VAL A 763 0.08 15.09 -22.40
C VAL A 763 0.24 15.04 -23.92
N ALA A 764 0.95 14.03 -24.44
CA ALA A 764 1.09 13.87 -25.88
C ALA A 764 -0.25 13.67 -26.59
N VAL A 765 -1.17 12.87 -26.01
CA VAL A 765 -2.52 12.67 -26.55
C VAL A 765 -3.29 14.00 -26.62
N VAL A 766 -3.27 14.79 -25.54
CA VAL A 766 -3.94 16.10 -25.52
C VAL A 766 -3.34 17.07 -26.55
N LEU A 767 -2.01 17.08 -26.70
CA LEU A 767 -1.32 17.91 -27.70
C LEU A 767 -1.61 17.48 -29.15
N GLN A 768 -1.78 16.17 -29.40
CA GLN A 768 -2.22 15.66 -30.71
C GLN A 768 -3.63 16.15 -31.06
N GLY A 769 -4.54 16.19 -30.08
CA GLY A 769 -5.88 16.77 -30.25
C GLY A 769 -5.84 18.27 -30.63
N LEU A 770 -4.84 19.01 -30.17
CA LEU A 770 -4.58 20.40 -30.55
C LEU A 770 -3.82 20.57 -31.87
N GLN A 771 -3.46 19.48 -32.55
CA GLN A 771 -2.62 19.49 -33.76
C GLN A 771 -1.21 20.06 -33.56
N ASP A 772 -0.72 20.17 -32.31
CA ASP A 772 0.69 20.50 -32.04
C ASP A 772 1.55 19.23 -32.04
N HIS A 773 1.69 18.65 -33.24
CA HIS A 773 2.41 17.39 -33.44
C HIS A 773 3.89 17.48 -33.06
N SER A 774 4.49 18.67 -33.16
CA SER A 774 5.88 18.92 -32.73
C SER A 774 6.10 18.64 -31.26
N LYS A 775 5.25 19.19 -30.38
CA LYS A 775 5.41 19.03 -28.93
C LYS A 775 4.94 17.67 -28.47
N ALA A 776 3.90 17.12 -29.09
CA ALA A 776 3.48 15.75 -28.84
C ALA A 776 4.63 14.76 -29.10
N LEU A 777 5.38 14.92 -30.20
CA LEU A 777 6.56 14.11 -30.49
C LEU A 777 7.65 14.28 -29.42
N ALA A 778 7.91 15.50 -28.95
CA ALA A 778 8.91 15.73 -27.90
C ALA A 778 8.54 15.00 -26.59
N MET A 779 7.26 14.97 -26.22
CA MET A 779 6.78 14.25 -25.04
C MET A 779 6.87 12.72 -25.21
N LEU A 780 6.43 12.19 -26.36
CA LEU A 780 6.54 10.76 -26.66
C LEU A 780 8.00 10.29 -26.75
N GLN A 781 8.89 11.12 -27.29
CA GLN A 781 10.32 10.82 -27.33
C GLN A 781 10.88 10.68 -25.90
N ARG A 782 10.53 11.61 -25.01
CA ARG A 782 10.91 11.55 -23.60
C ARG A 782 10.34 10.33 -22.89
N ALA A 783 9.09 9.96 -23.19
CA ALA A 783 8.45 8.74 -22.67
C ALA A 783 9.22 7.49 -23.13
N LYS A 784 9.52 7.38 -24.43
CA LYS A 784 10.28 6.27 -25.02
C LYS A 784 11.71 6.19 -24.50
N ASP A 785 12.39 7.31 -24.28
CA ASP A 785 13.74 7.32 -23.72
C ASP A 785 13.74 6.88 -22.25
N THR A 786 12.69 7.24 -21.50
CA THR A 786 12.48 6.73 -20.14
C THR A 786 12.17 5.24 -20.15
N GLN A 787 11.34 4.76 -21.08
CA GLN A 787 11.06 3.33 -21.25
C GLN A 787 12.32 2.53 -21.57
N VAL A 788 13.13 2.96 -22.55
CA VAL A 788 14.37 2.27 -22.89
C VAL A 788 15.35 2.26 -21.72
N ARG A 789 15.47 3.37 -20.99
CA ARG A 789 16.37 3.43 -19.83
C ARG A 789 15.91 2.50 -18.70
N CYS A 790 14.62 2.46 -18.40
CA CYS A 790 14.08 1.65 -17.31
C CYS A 790 13.87 0.20 -17.77
N LEU A 791 12.95 -0.03 -18.71
CA LEU A 791 12.55 -1.36 -19.16
C LEU A 791 13.57 -2.03 -20.09
N GLY A 792 14.48 -1.29 -20.70
CA GLY A 792 15.39 -1.81 -21.73
C GLY A 792 14.80 -1.78 -23.14
N PRO A 793 15.62 -2.04 -24.18
CA PRO A 793 15.24 -1.86 -25.58
C PRO A 793 14.29 -2.94 -26.12
N ARG A 794 14.33 -4.17 -25.58
CA ARG A 794 13.62 -5.35 -26.14
C ARG A 794 12.38 -5.77 -25.34
N GLN A 795 11.78 -4.87 -24.56
CA GLN A 795 10.56 -5.16 -23.81
C GLN A 795 9.30 -4.75 -24.57
N LEU A 796 8.22 -5.49 -24.36
CA LEU A 796 6.91 -5.22 -24.94
C LEU A 796 6.42 -3.78 -24.68
N GLN A 797 6.62 -3.27 -23.46
CA GLN A 797 6.23 -1.90 -23.11
C GLN A 797 7.04 -0.84 -23.87
N THR A 798 8.29 -1.13 -24.21
CA THR A 798 9.13 -0.25 -25.04
C THR A 798 8.66 -0.27 -26.49
N ALA A 799 8.19 -1.42 -27.01
CA ALA A 799 7.59 -1.52 -28.34
C ALA A 799 6.32 -0.65 -28.46
N ASN A 800 5.47 -0.63 -27.42
CA ASN A 800 4.31 0.27 -27.36
C ASN A 800 4.73 1.75 -27.50
N GLY A 801 5.85 2.14 -26.89
CA GLY A 801 6.44 3.47 -27.03
C GLY A 801 6.88 3.79 -28.46
N TYR A 802 7.59 2.87 -29.11
CA TYR A 802 7.99 3.01 -30.52
C TYR A 802 6.79 3.13 -31.45
N HIS A 803 5.76 2.29 -31.26
CA HIS A 803 4.52 2.33 -32.02
C HIS A 803 3.78 3.67 -31.83
N ALA A 804 3.65 4.16 -30.60
CA ALA A 804 3.04 5.46 -30.32
C ALA A 804 3.82 6.61 -30.98
N LEU A 805 5.15 6.55 -30.96
CA LEU A 805 6.03 7.52 -31.62
C LEU A 805 5.88 7.48 -33.16
N ALA A 806 5.81 6.27 -33.74
CA ALA A 806 5.60 6.09 -35.18
C ALA A 806 4.28 6.72 -35.64
N ARG A 807 3.19 6.48 -34.90
CA ARG A 807 1.88 7.12 -35.16
C ARG A 807 1.98 8.65 -35.09
N ALA A 808 2.70 9.19 -34.11
CA ALA A 808 2.90 10.63 -34.00
C ALA A 808 3.71 11.23 -35.15
N HIS A 809 4.76 10.54 -35.63
CA HIS A 809 5.52 10.96 -36.82
C HIS A 809 4.65 10.92 -38.09
N ALA A 810 3.78 9.92 -38.21
CA ALA A 810 2.85 9.80 -39.31
C ALA A 810 1.83 10.96 -39.34
N LEU A 811 1.30 11.37 -38.17
CA LEU A 811 0.42 12.54 -38.05
C LEU A 811 1.11 13.85 -38.47
N LYS A 812 2.41 13.97 -38.20
CA LYS A 812 3.22 15.12 -38.66
C LYS A 812 3.55 15.08 -40.16
N GLY A 813 3.41 13.93 -40.82
CA GLY A 813 3.76 13.70 -42.23
C GLY A 813 5.20 13.21 -42.46
N ASP A 814 5.94 12.89 -41.39
CA ASP A 814 7.33 12.42 -41.44
C ASP A 814 7.38 10.88 -41.63
N PHE A 815 6.85 10.39 -42.76
CA PHE A 815 6.65 8.95 -42.97
C PHE A 815 7.92 8.09 -42.92
N LYS A 816 9.10 8.65 -43.24
CA LYS A 816 10.37 7.92 -43.18
C LYS A 816 10.76 7.55 -41.74
N GLU A 817 10.65 8.50 -40.83
CA GLU A 817 10.89 8.30 -39.39
C GLU A 817 9.85 7.35 -38.81
N ALA A 818 8.57 7.55 -39.17
CA ALA A 818 7.47 6.68 -38.75
C ALA A 818 7.71 5.21 -39.13
N MET A 819 8.12 4.93 -40.36
CA MET A 819 8.45 3.57 -40.80
C MET A 819 9.64 2.97 -40.06
N SER A 820 10.63 3.78 -39.70
CA SER A 820 11.80 3.31 -38.94
C SER A 820 11.38 2.89 -37.53
N MET A 821 10.60 3.72 -36.84
CA MET A 821 10.13 3.43 -35.48
C MET A 821 9.15 2.26 -35.46
N GLU A 822 8.24 2.17 -36.44
CA GLU A 822 7.29 1.06 -36.54
C GLU A 822 7.98 -0.27 -36.84
N ARG A 823 9.07 -0.25 -37.63
CA ARG A 823 9.86 -1.47 -37.89
C ARG A 823 10.53 -1.99 -36.62
N GLU A 824 11.06 -1.10 -35.77
CA GLU A 824 11.61 -1.49 -34.47
C GLU A 824 10.50 -2.07 -33.58
N ALA A 825 9.32 -1.44 -33.54
CA ALA A 825 8.19 -1.96 -32.78
C ALA A 825 7.77 -3.36 -33.26
N ALA A 826 7.58 -3.56 -34.56
CA ALA A 826 7.22 -4.85 -35.15
C ALA A 826 8.28 -5.93 -34.89
N SER A 827 9.57 -5.57 -34.96
CA SER A 827 10.66 -6.49 -34.63
C SER A 827 10.58 -6.94 -33.17
N ILE A 828 10.34 -6.01 -32.24
CA ILE A 828 10.24 -6.35 -30.82
C ILE A 828 8.98 -7.19 -30.55
N TYR A 829 7.83 -6.85 -31.14
CA TYR A 829 6.61 -7.65 -30.98
C TYR A 829 6.79 -9.07 -31.51
N GLY A 830 7.37 -9.22 -32.70
CA GLY A 830 7.66 -10.53 -33.31
C GLY A 830 8.64 -11.37 -32.48
N GLU A 831 9.67 -10.75 -31.89
CA GLU A 831 10.61 -11.47 -31.01
C GLU A 831 10.01 -11.84 -29.64
N THR A 832 9.17 -10.98 -29.06
CA THR A 832 8.68 -11.14 -27.67
C THR A 832 7.41 -11.96 -27.55
N VAL A 833 6.48 -11.82 -28.51
CA VAL A 833 5.17 -12.49 -28.46
C VAL A 833 4.90 -13.36 -29.69
N GLY A 834 5.74 -13.27 -30.73
CA GLY A 834 5.59 -14.05 -31.95
C GLY A 834 4.74 -13.37 -33.04
N PRO A 835 4.68 -13.97 -34.24
CA PRO A 835 4.01 -13.38 -35.40
C PRO A 835 2.48 -13.45 -35.35
N GLU A 836 1.90 -14.36 -34.56
CA GLU A 836 0.46 -14.60 -34.50
C GLU A 836 -0.28 -13.63 -33.55
N ASP A 837 0.44 -12.94 -32.66
CA ASP A 837 -0.14 -12.01 -31.69
C ASP A 837 -0.80 -10.80 -32.38
N PRO A 838 -1.97 -10.32 -31.90
CA PRO A 838 -2.67 -9.19 -32.48
C PRO A 838 -1.81 -7.91 -32.58
N ARG A 839 -0.88 -7.67 -31.65
CA ARG A 839 -0.03 -6.48 -31.66
C ARG A 839 1.02 -6.54 -32.77
N THR A 840 1.59 -7.71 -33.02
CA THR A 840 2.54 -7.91 -34.13
C THR A 840 1.83 -7.69 -35.47
N ARG A 841 0.66 -8.31 -35.65
CA ARG A 841 -0.16 -8.14 -36.86
C ARG A 841 -0.61 -6.70 -37.06
N GLU A 842 -1.01 -6.01 -35.99
CA GLU A 842 -1.38 -4.60 -36.04
C GLU A 842 -0.17 -3.73 -36.46
N SER A 843 0.99 -3.95 -35.86
CA SER A 843 2.21 -3.21 -36.19
C SER A 843 2.65 -3.43 -37.65
N GLU A 844 2.58 -4.67 -38.15
CA GLU A 844 2.83 -4.99 -39.56
C GLU A 844 1.83 -4.33 -40.51
N PHE A 845 0.54 -4.33 -40.15
CA PHE A 845 -0.49 -3.64 -40.91
C PHE A 845 -0.21 -2.13 -40.97
N TRP A 846 0.15 -1.52 -39.84
CA TRP A 846 0.55 -0.11 -39.78
C TRP A 846 1.78 0.17 -40.64
N LEU A 847 2.77 -0.72 -40.65
CA LEU A 847 3.96 -0.59 -41.51
C LEU A 847 3.58 -0.59 -43.01
N GLN A 848 2.64 -1.45 -43.42
CA GLN A 848 2.13 -1.47 -44.80
C GLN A 848 1.40 -0.17 -45.16
N GLN A 849 0.56 0.34 -44.26
CA GLN A 849 -0.15 1.62 -44.42
C GLN A 849 0.81 2.81 -44.52
N LEU A 850 1.83 2.87 -43.67
CA LEU A 850 2.85 3.91 -43.71
C LEU A 850 3.64 3.88 -45.03
N THR A 851 3.92 2.68 -45.56
CA THR A 851 4.62 2.51 -46.84
C THR A 851 3.79 3.03 -48.01
N THR A 852 2.50 2.67 -48.07
CA THR A 852 1.59 3.16 -49.11
C THR A 852 1.40 4.68 -49.04
N ASN A 853 1.21 5.23 -47.84
CA ASN A 853 1.10 6.66 -47.61
C ASN A 853 2.38 7.42 -47.99
N ALA A 854 3.57 6.88 -47.69
CA ALA A 854 4.84 7.46 -48.08
C ALA A 854 5.01 7.53 -49.61
N VAL A 855 4.64 6.46 -50.34
CA VAL A 855 4.70 6.41 -51.82
C VAL A 855 3.73 7.43 -52.42
N LEU A 856 2.50 7.51 -51.90
CA LEU A 856 1.50 8.47 -52.35
C LEU A 856 1.96 9.92 -52.11
N ALA A 857 2.54 10.21 -50.93
CA ALA A 857 3.08 11.53 -50.61
C ALA A 857 4.26 11.89 -51.53
N ALA A 858 5.19 10.96 -51.78
CA ALA A 858 6.31 11.16 -52.69
C ALA A 858 5.86 11.39 -54.14
N ARG A 859 4.83 10.67 -54.60
CA ARG A 859 4.23 10.87 -55.93
C ARG A 859 3.58 12.25 -56.04
N LYS A 860 2.78 12.67 -55.06
CA LYS A 860 2.17 14.01 -55.01
C LYS A 860 3.23 15.11 -55.00
N ALA A 861 4.32 14.95 -54.22
CA ALA A 861 5.42 15.91 -54.19
C ALA A 861 6.13 16.02 -55.55
N LYS A 862 6.37 14.90 -56.25
CA LYS A 862 6.93 14.90 -57.61
C LYS A 862 5.99 15.56 -58.62
N GLU A 863 4.69 15.29 -58.54
CA GLU A 863 3.69 15.90 -59.42
C GLU A 863 3.54 17.42 -59.16
N GLN A 864 3.69 17.88 -57.92
CA GLN A 864 3.73 19.31 -57.59
C GLN A 864 5.03 19.98 -58.06
N ALA A 865 6.19 19.34 -57.90
CA ALA A 865 7.45 19.85 -58.41
C ALA A 865 7.43 19.97 -59.95
N ALA A 866 6.89 18.96 -60.65
CA ALA A 866 6.73 18.98 -62.11
C ALA A 866 5.76 20.06 -62.60
N LYS A 867 4.79 20.51 -61.78
CA LYS A 867 3.89 21.64 -62.10
C LYS A 867 4.53 23.02 -61.90
N VAL A 868 5.58 23.12 -61.08
CA VAL A 868 6.30 24.38 -60.81
C VAL A 868 7.40 24.65 -61.85
N GLU A 869 7.89 23.63 -62.55
CA GLU A 869 8.96 23.73 -63.56
C GLU A 869 8.51 24.15 -64.98
N VAL A 870 7.32 24.71 -65.16
CA VAL A 870 6.93 25.32 -66.46
C VAL A 870 7.35 26.80 -66.50
N PRO A 871 8.33 27.20 -67.34
CA PRO A 871 8.70 28.61 -67.46
C PRO A 871 7.70 29.35 -68.35
N SER A 872 7.04 30.38 -67.82
CA SER A 872 6.27 31.34 -68.63
C SER A 872 7.17 32.48 -69.12
N PRO A 873 7.23 32.78 -70.42
CA PRO A 873 7.95 33.93 -70.93
C PRO A 873 7.00 35.12 -71.12
N HIS A 874 7.11 36.16 -70.29
CA HIS A 874 7.05 37.60 -70.63
C HIS A 874 6.55 38.48 -69.48
N GLY A 875 7.23 39.63 -69.29
CA GLY A 875 6.56 40.89 -68.92
C GLY A 875 6.87 41.48 -67.54
N ARG A 876 7.93 42.28 -67.44
CA ARG A 876 8.07 43.35 -66.43
C ARG A 876 7.01 44.44 -66.70
N LEU A 877 6.30 44.91 -65.66
CA LEU A 877 6.08 46.35 -65.37
C LEU A 877 5.29 46.59 -64.08
N GLY A 878 5.90 47.33 -63.14
CA GLY A 878 5.30 48.53 -62.54
C GLY A 878 4.27 48.42 -61.40
N MET A 879 4.71 48.86 -60.20
CA MET A 879 3.98 49.67 -59.19
C MET A 879 2.82 49.02 -58.41
N MET A 880 2.92 49.03 -57.06
CA MET A 880 2.35 50.06 -56.15
C MET A 880 2.07 49.45 -54.77
N LYS A 881 2.66 50.06 -53.72
CA LYS A 881 2.23 49.90 -52.33
C LYS A 881 0.79 50.42 -52.20
N GLN A 882 -0.13 49.57 -51.76
CA GLN A 882 -1.35 49.99 -51.06
C GLN A 882 -1.51 49.17 -49.78
N GLY A 883 -1.55 49.87 -48.66
CA GLY A 883 -1.99 49.30 -47.39
C GLY A 883 -3.48 49.03 -47.43
N LYS A 884 -3.89 47.95 -46.78
CA LYS A 884 -5.26 47.74 -46.32
C LYS A 884 -5.20 47.32 -44.86
N GLY A 885 -5.78 48.17 -44.01
CA GLY A 885 -6.06 47.85 -42.62
C GLY A 885 -7.13 46.79 -42.52
N SER A 886 -6.95 45.87 -41.56
CA SER A 886 -8.00 45.02 -41.04
C SER A 886 -8.64 45.71 -39.83
N SER A 887 -9.93 46.00 -39.96
CA SER A 887 -10.80 46.41 -38.87
C SER A 887 -11.08 45.22 -37.93
N PRO A 888 -11.06 45.39 -36.60
CA PRO A 888 -11.45 44.34 -35.67
C PRO A 888 -12.98 44.29 -35.50
N GLY A 889 -13.56 43.10 -35.65
CA GLY A 889 -14.95 42.82 -35.24
C GLY A 889 -15.13 42.88 -33.71
N PRO A 890 -16.38 42.97 -33.23
CA PRO A 890 -16.68 43.36 -31.85
C PRO A 890 -16.24 42.28 -30.84
N LYS A 891 -15.50 42.72 -29.82
CA LYS A 891 -15.12 41.90 -28.66
C LYS A 891 -16.35 41.68 -27.78
N GLN A 892 -16.70 40.42 -27.56
CA GLN A 892 -17.51 40.02 -26.41
C GLN A 892 -16.70 40.16 -25.10
N PRO A 893 -17.36 40.40 -23.95
CA PRO A 893 -16.66 40.65 -22.70
C PRO A 893 -15.98 39.36 -22.21
N LYS A 894 -14.67 39.44 -21.97
CA LYS A 894 -13.88 38.36 -21.37
C LYS A 894 -14.22 38.23 -19.89
N ALA A 895 -14.66 37.05 -19.47
CA ALA A 895 -14.62 36.65 -18.07
C ALA A 895 -13.15 36.48 -17.63
N ARG A 896 -12.85 36.86 -16.38
CA ARG A 896 -11.53 36.71 -15.76
C ARG A 896 -11.17 35.22 -15.65
N GLY A 897 -10.09 34.77 -16.29
CA GLY A 897 -9.45 33.49 -15.96
C GLY A 897 -8.78 32.71 -17.10
N GLU A 898 -8.98 33.07 -18.37
CA GLU A 898 -8.46 32.29 -19.50
C GLU A 898 -7.18 32.91 -20.08
N LEU A 899 -6.05 32.25 -19.88
CA LEU A 899 -4.81 32.51 -20.61
C LEU A 899 -4.96 32.01 -22.06
N PRO A 900 -4.42 32.73 -23.07
CA PRO A 900 -4.34 32.24 -24.44
C PRO A 900 -3.63 30.87 -24.50
N ILE A 901 -4.11 29.98 -25.38
CA ILE A 901 -3.57 28.62 -25.55
C ILE A 901 -2.05 28.64 -25.77
N ASP A 902 -1.54 29.60 -26.54
CA ASP A 902 -0.10 29.76 -26.81
C ASP A 902 0.72 30.06 -25.54
N GLU A 903 0.15 30.80 -24.57
CA GLU A 903 0.81 31.09 -23.28
C GLU A 903 0.78 29.87 -22.35
N LEU A 904 -0.28 29.06 -22.40
CA LEU A 904 -0.36 27.79 -21.67
C LEU A 904 0.61 26.75 -22.22
N LEU A 905 0.78 26.69 -23.54
CA LEU A 905 1.76 25.79 -24.17
C LEU A 905 3.20 26.18 -23.79
N GLN A 906 3.55 27.47 -23.80
CA GLN A 906 4.85 27.93 -23.31
C GLN A 906 5.08 27.66 -21.82
N TYR A 907 4.01 27.67 -21.01
CA TYR A 907 4.07 27.32 -19.60
C TYR A 907 4.38 25.82 -19.38
N ILE A 908 3.83 24.95 -20.24
CA ILE A 908 4.16 23.51 -20.26
C ILE A 908 5.61 23.28 -20.72
N GLU A 909 6.13 24.11 -21.62
CA GLU A 909 7.48 23.95 -22.20
C GLU A 909 8.62 24.42 -21.27
N SER A 910 8.35 25.33 -20.34
CA SER A 910 9.40 25.96 -19.56
C SER A 910 9.90 25.04 -18.43
N PRO A 911 11.21 24.69 -18.37
CA PRO A 911 11.79 24.21 -17.12
C PRO A 911 11.66 25.33 -16.09
N SER A 912 11.15 25.04 -14.90
CA SER A 912 10.90 26.02 -13.84
C SER A 912 12.20 26.68 -13.36
N ARG A 913 12.73 27.64 -14.11
CA ARG A 913 13.76 28.56 -13.61
C ARG A 913 13.04 29.64 -12.83
N GLY A 914 13.21 29.63 -11.50
CA GLY A 914 12.79 30.70 -10.61
C GLY A 914 13.27 32.06 -11.15
N LYS A 915 12.35 32.85 -11.72
CA LYS A 915 12.62 34.23 -12.08
C LYS A 915 12.14 35.13 -10.96
N GLY A 916 13.00 35.34 -9.98
CA GLY A 916 12.95 36.53 -9.15
C GLY A 916 13.16 37.77 -10.02
N LYS A 917 12.09 38.51 -10.30
CA LYS A 917 12.19 39.91 -10.73
C LYS A 917 11.25 40.75 -9.88
N GLY A 918 11.79 41.26 -8.78
CA GLY A 918 11.22 42.41 -8.09
C GLY A 918 11.21 43.61 -9.03
N LYS A 919 10.01 44.05 -9.43
CA LYS A 919 9.80 45.39 -9.96
C LYS A 919 9.29 46.27 -8.83
N LYS A 920 10.11 47.27 -8.48
CA LYS A 920 9.71 48.46 -7.72
C LYS A 920 8.45 49.06 -8.35
N ALA A 921 7.37 49.15 -7.59
CA ALA A 921 6.26 50.04 -7.90
C ALA A 921 6.58 51.41 -7.31
N SER A 922 6.71 52.41 -8.19
CA SER A 922 6.52 53.80 -7.84
C SER A 922 5.09 54.20 -8.20
N LYS A 923 4.47 54.94 -7.28
CA LYS A 923 3.11 55.50 -7.26
C LYS A 923 1.98 54.55 -6.94
#